data_AF-A0A514XH33-F1
#
_entry.id   AF-A0A514XH33-F1
#
_cell.length_a   1.000
_cell.length_b   1.000
_cell.length_c   1.000
_cell.angle_alpha   90.00
_cell.angle_beta   90.00
_cell.angle_gamma   90.00
#
_symmetry.space_group_name_H-M   'P 1'
#
loop_
_entity.id
_entity.type
_entity.pdbx_description
1 polymer ?
#
loop_
_entity_poly.entity_id
_entity_poly.type
_entity_poly.pdbx_seq_one_letter_code
_entity_poly.pdbx_strand_id
1 'polypeptide(L)'
;MQHLGSFMSFLKYAFYPLTIVLSFAFFAQSSSFIPSLPARTLLSVAFGSSLIWIAEYWVPFKKEWVGFDKQAKLDGMYLFGVHAFLGRLVEAGALAFIIYLQQQGVFPSAAFWPNEWPLIPQVICLIFLSEFFRYWLHRACHEIPFMWSIHAVHHSPLKLYWWNVGRFHPIEKVAQLCFESILFLFLGVSPLAMSVYFIFYSVNGFFQHCNIDIKLGWLNRLISGPELHRFHHSYEIHQSNNNYGNKTSIYDQLFGTYYLPDLKGPARYGLQNPNYPQNFMDQMRAPFIKGLDKKGFIRRPAFLQELFQALIRFSVHRRGSKLQNTYFAAGKNLRQTQEQVLLKILADNGTTEFLSQKNAGAIKSIEDFQKAFPLAEYEAFRAHFEKQDLHRQWGLITPKPLFYTQTSGSTSQPKLIPILSSTLESYRKTQALWLYHAHLMEPRFTEGKFLVFSGQKVEKVQPSGLEVGATTAHIYASLPGWLTNMYVVPYMIYGLEDPTLKYLSILRLVLSQRDITFVAAANPSTLLKIEELANTHFDSLVTDLEKGGFSELHKLPAAEQAEIAERCTADSERAAVLREIKAREGKILLKHLLPNTRLVGCWQGGSCRLAYEKLKKSFAESVQYKDVGYVASEGRMAVPMPHDEGELPSLFEYFFEFQEVDSDGDAKPEILTLDQLQVGKEYLIIITTPAGLYRYHMNDIIAVTGMHEGIPLIKFKRKGSGVTSITGEKLYENQFLEAVSLINKKYHLHLEMMMIAHEEKAHYIVFCESELGRERLQEIEKALDEALCAQNMEYQTKRESLRLGPCQIRSMKKGFFHEFGHQEITLKNIREAQWKLKALNTFTNFIKILPNWQEWQRHD
;
A
#
# COMPACT_ATOMS: atom_id res chain seq x y z
N MET A 1 -25.86 43.06 -8.28
CA MET A 1 -24.52 42.44 -8.20
C MET A 1 -24.55 40.93 -7.94
N GLN A 2 -25.38 40.41 -7.00
CA GLN A 2 -25.49 38.96 -6.75
C GLN A 2 -25.93 38.11 -7.96
N HIS A 3 -26.92 38.57 -8.75
CA HIS A 3 -27.35 37.86 -9.97
C HIS A 3 -26.26 37.78 -11.05
N LEU A 4 -25.42 38.82 -11.17
CA LEU A 4 -24.27 38.83 -12.10
C LEU A 4 -23.22 37.80 -11.66
N GLY A 5 -22.98 37.67 -10.35
CA GLY A 5 -22.04 36.69 -9.79
C GLY A 5 -22.49 35.23 -10.02
N SER A 6 -23.79 34.95 -9.83
CA SER A 6 -24.37 33.62 -10.08
C SER A 6 -24.32 33.23 -11.56
N PHE A 7 -24.65 34.15 -12.47
CA PHE A 7 -24.57 33.93 -13.91
C PHE A 7 -23.14 33.69 -14.40
N MET A 8 -22.18 34.48 -13.91
CA MET A 8 -20.76 34.29 -14.23
C MET A 8 -20.23 32.96 -13.70
N SER A 9 -20.68 32.53 -12.51
CA SER A 9 -20.34 31.21 -11.97
C SER A 9 -20.89 30.07 -12.84
N PHE A 10 -22.13 30.15 -13.30
CA PHE A 10 -22.72 29.16 -14.20
C PHE A 10 -21.97 29.07 -15.53
N LEU A 11 -21.61 30.22 -16.12
CA LEU A 11 -20.87 30.27 -17.38
C LEU A 11 -19.53 29.53 -17.31
N LYS A 12 -18.81 29.57 -16.18
CA LYS A 12 -17.54 28.85 -16.02
C LYS A 12 -17.67 27.32 -16.21
N TYR A 13 -18.83 26.75 -15.88
CA TYR A 13 -19.10 25.31 -16.07
C TYR A 13 -19.74 25.01 -17.42
N ALA A 14 -20.60 25.90 -17.93
CA ALA A 14 -21.38 25.67 -19.14
C ALA A 14 -20.66 26.05 -20.44
N PHE A 15 -19.65 26.93 -20.39
CA PHE A 15 -19.05 27.52 -21.60
C PHE A 15 -18.37 26.49 -22.52
N TYR A 16 -17.63 25.54 -21.95
CA TYR A 16 -16.99 24.46 -22.72
C TYR A 16 -18.01 23.61 -23.50
N PRO A 17 -18.98 22.91 -22.85
CA PRO A 17 -19.91 22.07 -23.58
C PRO A 17 -20.80 22.87 -24.54
N LEU A 18 -21.18 24.11 -24.18
CA LEU A 18 -21.99 24.96 -25.04
C LEU A 18 -21.24 25.32 -26.34
N THR A 19 -19.96 25.68 -26.26
CA THR A 19 -19.16 26.05 -27.44
C THR A 19 -18.99 24.87 -28.40
N ILE A 20 -18.80 23.65 -27.86
CA ILE A 20 -18.74 22.42 -28.67
C ILE A 20 -20.08 22.19 -29.39
N VAL A 21 -21.20 22.26 -28.67
CA VAL A 21 -22.55 22.07 -29.25
C VAL A 21 -22.84 23.13 -30.32
N LEU A 22 -22.54 24.40 -30.05
CA LEU A 22 -22.76 25.49 -31.01
C LEU A 22 -21.90 25.33 -32.27
N SER A 23 -20.67 24.85 -32.14
CA SER A 23 -19.80 24.57 -33.29
C SER A 23 -20.38 23.46 -34.18
N PHE A 24 -20.95 22.40 -33.59
CA PHE A 24 -21.64 21.35 -34.34
C PHE A 24 -22.98 21.81 -34.93
N ALA A 25 -23.74 22.63 -34.21
CA ALA A 25 -24.97 23.20 -34.70
C ALA A 25 -24.70 24.09 -35.93
N PHE A 26 -23.66 24.92 -35.88
CA PHE A 26 -23.21 25.73 -37.01
C PHE A 26 -22.79 24.85 -38.20
N PHE A 27 -22.04 23.77 -37.96
CA PHE A 27 -21.68 22.80 -39.01
C PHE A 27 -22.91 22.18 -39.68
N ALA A 28 -23.90 21.74 -38.89
CA ALA A 28 -25.12 21.15 -39.41
C ALA A 28 -25.95 22.17 -40.21
N GLN A 29 -26.12 23.38 -39.69
CA GLN A 29 -26.93 24.44 -40.32
C GLN A 29 -26.27 24.98 -41.60
N SER A 30 -24.93 25.10 -41.61
CA SER A 30 -24.17 25.59 -42.76
C SER A 30 -24.27 24.72 -44.01
N SER A 31 -24.76 23.48 -43.89
CA SER A 31 -25.10 22.63 -45.03
C SER A 31 -26.10 23.27 -46.01
N SER A 32 -26.97 24.15 -45.52
CA SER A 32 -28.00 24.82 -46.33
C SER A 32 -27.46 25.95 -47.22
N PHE A 33 -26.28 26.49 -46.92
CA PHE A 33 -25.70 27.64 -47.65
C PHE A 33 -24.23 27.50 -48.05
N ILE A 34 -23.50 26.48 -47.57
CA ILE A 34 -22.11 26.17 -47.97
C ILE A 34 -22.03 24.70 -48.40
N PRO A 35 -22.01 24.40 -49.72
CA PRO A 35 -21.97 23.02 -50.20
C PRO A 35 -20.67 22.28 -49.87
N SER A 36 -19.53 23.00 -49.88
CA SER A 36 -18.21 22.41 -49.65
C SER A 36 -18.07 21.91 -48.21
N LEU A 37 -17.94 20.58 -48.05
CA LEU A 37 -17.73 19.95 -46.74
C LEU A 37 -16.47 20.49 -46.03
N PRO A 38 -15.28 20.59 -46.67
CA PRO A 38 -14.11 21.19 -46.04
C PRO A 38 -14.32 22.64 -45.59
N ALA A 39 -15.04 23.44 -46.38
CA ALA A 39 -15.31 24.84 -46.04
C ALA A 39 -16.20 24.96 -44.79
N ARG A 40 -17.28 24.16 -44.72
CA ARG A 40 -18.15 24.08 -43.53
C ARG A 40 -17.37 23.69 -42.28
N THR A 41 -16.51 22.67 -42.39
CA THR A 41 -15.68 22.20 -41.28
C THR A 41 -14.78 23.30 -40.75
N LEU A 42 -14.05 24.00 -41.64
CA LEU A 42 -13.14 25.08 -41.26
C LEU A 42 -13.87 26.28 -40.65
N LEU A 43 -15.01 26.67 -41.22
CA LEU A 43 -15.81 27.77 -40.69
C LEU A 43 -16.42 27.44 -39.32
N SER A 44 -16.77 26.18 -39.08
CA SER A 44 -17.25 25.72 -37.77
C SER A 44 -16.16 25.78 -36.71
N VAL A 45 -14.92 25.39 -37.07
CA VAL A 45 -13.76 25.53 -36.19
C VAL A 45 -13.45 27.00 -35.93
N ALA A 46 -13.48 27.85 -36.96
CA ALA A 46 -13.26 29.30 -36.84
C ALA A 46 -14.33 29.97 -35.96
N PHE A 47 -15.58 29.53 -36.07
CA PHE A 47 -16.67 29.98 -35.21
C PHE A 47 -16.40 29.61 -33.73
N GLY A 48 -16.08 28.34 -33.45
CA GLY A 48 -15.74 27.88 -32.10
C GLY A 48 -14.53 28.59 -31.50
N SER A 49 -13.45 28.75 -32.28
CA SER A 49 -12.25 29.47 -31.81
C SER A 49 -12.49 30.95 -31.57
N SER A 50 -13.38 31.60 -32.35
CA SER A 50 -13.78 32.99 -32.12
C SER A 50 -14.52 33.16 -30.80
N LEU A 51 -15.39 32.21 -30.42
CA LEU A 51 -16.06 32.23 -29.11
C LEU A 51 -15.05 32.11 -27.96
N ILE A 52 -14.07 31.20 -28.09
CA ILE A 52 -12.99 31.00 -27.11
C ILE A 52 -12.16 32.28 -26.97
N TRP A 53 -11.78 32.88 -28.10
CA TRP A 53 -11.03 34.14 -28.13
C TRP A 53 -11.77 35.27 -27.41
N ILE A 54 -13.07 35.45 -27.66
CA ILE A 54 -13.89 36.46 -26.98
C ILE A 54 -13.94 36.19 -25.47
N ALA A 55 -14.12 34.93 -25.08
CA ALA A 55 -14.23 34.55 -23.68
C ALA A 55 -12.93 34.73 -22.88
N GLU A 56 -11.76 34.62 -23.52
CA GLU A 56 -10.48 34.93 -22.86
C GLU A 56 -10.39 36.38 -22.39
N TYR A 57 -11.05 37.33 -23.07
CA TYR A 57 -11.10 38.72 -22.60
C TYR A 57 -12.06 38.92 -21.43
N TRP A 58 -13.16 38.16 -21.40
CA TRP A 58 -14.26 38.39 -20.45
C TRP A 58 -14.06 37.64 -19.13
N VAL A 59 -13.54 36.42 -19.18
CA VAL A 59 -13.37 35.57 -17.99
C VAL A 59 -11.96 34.95 -18.00
N PRO A 60 -10.89 35.77 -17.96
CA PRO A 60 -9.53 35.26 -18.00
C PRO A 60 -9.18 34.47 -16.75
N PHE A 61 -8.43 33.40 -16.92
CA PHE A 61 -7.79 32.68 -15.82
C PHE A 61 -6.67 33.52 -15.20
N LYS A 62 -5.82 34.12 -16.05
CA LYS A 62 -4.81 35.10 -15.66
C LYS A 62 -5.00 36.39 -16.45
N LYS A 63 -5.19 37.50 -15.76
CA LYS A 63 -5.46 38.81 -16.39
C LYS A 63 -4.27 39.31 -17.21
N GLU A 64 -3.06 39.03 -16.73
CA GLU A 64 -1.80 39.39 -17.37
C GLU A 64 -1.51 38.64 -18.68
N TRP A 65 -2.26 37.58 -18.99
CA TRP A 65 -2.09 36.80 -20.22
C TRP A 65 -2.98 37.26 -21.37
N VAL A 66 -3.96 38.13 -21.09
CA VAL A 66 -4.93 38.62 -22.07
C VAL A 66 -4.22 39.43 -23.16
N GLY A 67 -4.57 39.13 -24.42
CA GLY A 67 -4.07 39.83 -25.60
C GLY A 67 -2.79 39.24 -26.21
N PHE A 68 -2.44 39.79 -27.37
CA PHE A 68 -1.26 39.38 -28.13
C PHE A 68 -0.02 40.13 -27.65
N ASP A 69 1.08 39.40 -27.48
CA ASP A 69 2.39 39.96 -27.17
C ASP A 69 3.39 39.69 -28.31
N LYS A 70 4.68 39.91 -28.05
CA LYS A 70 5.75 39.69 -29.04
C LYS A 70 5.84 38.23 -29.54
N GLN A 71 5.32 37.26 -28.78
CA GLN A 71 5.31 35.84 -29.15
C GLN A 71 4.13 35.47 -30.07
N ALA A 72 3.09 36.30 -30.16
CA ALA A 72 1.91 36.00 -30.98
C ALA A 72 2.22 35.84 -32.49
N LYS A 73 3.23 36.58 -32.99
CA LYS A 73 3.71 36.43 -34.36
C LYS A 73 4.35 35.05 -34.57
N LEU A 74 5.16 34.60 -33.60
CA LEU A 74 5.78 33.27 -33.63
C LEU A 74 4.70 32.17 -33.60
N ASP A 75 3.73 32.29 -32.69
CA ASP A 75 2.60 31.36 -32.60
C ASP A 75 1.81 31.27 -33.90
N GLY A 76 1.56 32.42 -34.55
CA GLY A 76 0.91 32.47 -35.87
C GLY A 76 1.71 31.74 -36.95
N MET A 77 3.05 31.86 -36.96
CA MET A 77 3.89 31.12 -37.90
C MET A 77 3.76 29.61 -37.73
N TYR A 78 3.71 29.13 -36.48
CA TYR A 78 3.47 27.71 -36.19
C TYR A 78 2.06 27.28 -36.59
N LEU A 79 1.03 28.04 -36.21
CA LEU A 79 -0.36 27.70 -36.48
C LEU A 79 -0.66 27.63 -37.99
N PHE A 80 -0.22 28.62 -38.76
CA PHE A 80 -0.50 28.65 -40.19
C PHE A 80 0.51 27.86 -41.02
N GLY A 81 1.80 27.93 -40.68
CA GLY A 81 2.87 27.26 -41.43
C GLY A 81 2.96 25.77 -41.13
N VAL A 82 3.13 25.39 -39.87
CA VAL A 82 3.34 24.00 -39.46
C VAL A 82 2.01 23.27 -39.30
N HIS A 83 1.06 23.84 -38.56
CA HIS A 83 -0.16 23.12 -38.24
C HIS A 83 -1.13 23.06 -39.43
N ALA A 84 -1.36 24.19 -40.13
CA ALA A 84 -2.29 24.24 -41.27
C ALA A 84 -1.61 23.84 -42.60
N PHE A 85 -0.63 24.60 -43.09
CA PHE A 85 -0.07 24.40 -44.43
C PHE A 85 0.68 23.06 -44.57
N LEU A 86 1.69 22.80 -43.73
CA LEU A 86 2.43 21.53 -43.76
C LEU A 86 1.49 20.33 -43.50
N GLY A 87 0.56 20.47 -42.57
CA GLY A 87 -0.42 19.41 -42.29
C GLY A 87 -1.22 19.00 -43.54
N ARG A 88 -1.74 19.98 -44.28
CA ARG A 88 -2.49 19.73 -45.52
C ARG A 88 -1.63 19.14 -46.62
N LEU A 89 -0.37 19.57 -46.75
CA LEU A 89 0.57 19.02 -47.71
C LEU A 89 0.83 17.53 -47.44
N VAL A 90 1.07 17.17 -46.18
CA VAL A 90 1.32 15.78 -45.76
C VAL A 90 0.07 14.91 -45.96
N GLU A 91 -1.11 15.40 -45.59
CA GLU A 91 -2.37 14.68 -45.80
C GLU A 91 -2.67 14.44 -47.28
N ALA A 92 -2.45 15.45 -48.14
CA ALA A 92 -2.63 15.33 -49.59
C ALA A 92 -1.65 14.31 -50.19
N GLY A 93 -0.38 14.34 -49.77
CA GLY A 93 0.63 13.36 -50.18
C GLY A 93 0.28 11.94 -49.73
N ALA A 94 -0.16 11.77 -48.47
CA ALA A 94 -0.57 10.48 -47.94
C ALA A 94 -1.79 9.92 -48.68
N LEU A 95 -2.78 10.75 -48.98
CA LEU A 95 -3.95 10.34 -49.77
C LEU A 95 -3.54 9.91 -51.18
N ALA A 96 -2.70 10.70 -51.87
CA ALA A 96 -2.21 10.34 -53.20
C ALA A 96 -1.43 9.02 -53.18
N PHE A 97 -0.62 8.78 -52.14
CA PHE A 97 0.11 7.54 -51.97
C PHE A 97 -0.81 6.33 -51.70
N ILE A 98 -1.84 6.49 -50.86
CA ILE A 98 -2.85 5.44 -50.62
C ILE A 98 -3.58 5.09 -51.92
N ILE A 99 -4.00 6.09 -52.70
CA ILE A 99 -4.64 5.89 -54.00
C ILE A 99 -3.70 5.14 -54.95
N TYR A 100 -2.42 5.52 -54.98
CA TYR A 100 -1.41 4.82 -55.78
C TYR A 100 -1.29 3.34 -55.37
N LEU A 101 -1.20 3.04 -54.07
CA LEU A 101 -1.14 1.65 -53.58
C LEU A 101 -2.40 0.84 -53.93
N GLN A 102 -3.57 1.47 -53.91
CA GLN A 102 -4.83 0.85 -54.34
C GLN A 102 -4.83 0.55 -55.84
N GLN A 103 -4.30 1.47 -56.67
CA GLN A 103 -4.14 1.24 -58.12
C GLN A 103 -3.15 0.13 -58.45
N GLN A 104 -2.11 -0.06 -57.62
CA GLN A 104 -1.16 -1.16 -57.76
C GLN A 104 -1.66 -2.50 -57.18
N GLY A 105 -2.88 -2.54 -56.62
CA GLY A 105 -3.43 -3.73 -55.99
C GLY A 105 -2.73 -4.17 -54.70
N VAL A 106 -1.86 -3.33 -54.13
CA VAL A 106 -1.15 -3.60 -52.87
C VAL A 106 -2.08 -3.46 -51.67
N PHE A 107 -3.08 -2.58 -51.77
CA PHE A 107 -4.03 -2.28 -50.71
C PHE A 107 -5.47 -2.37 -51.23
N PRO A 108 -6.41 -2.99 -50.51
CA PRO A 108 -7.78 -3.11 -51.00
C PRO A 108 -8.46 -1.73 -51.09
N SER A 109 -9.38 -1.61 -52.04
CA SER A 109 -10.24 -0.43 -52.19
C SER A 109 -11.39 -0.39 -51.17
N ALA A 110 -11.65 -1.52 -50.49
CA ALA A 110 -12.68 -1.62 -49.46
C ALA A 110 -12.26 -0.88 -48.18
N ALA A 111 -13.20 -0.15 -47.58
CA ALA A 111 -12.98 0.49 -46.28
C ALA A 111 -12.96 -0.56 -45.16
N PHE A 112 -11.99 -0.46 -44.26
CA PHE A 112 -11.94 -1.26 -43.03
C PHE A 112 -12.81 -0.66 -41.91
N TRP A 113 -13.23 0.60 -42.09
CA TRP A 113 -14.06 1.33 -41.15
C TRP A 113 -15.56 1.08 -41.38
N PRO A 114 -16.37 0.88 -40.32
CA PRO A 114 -17.80 0.64 -40.42
C PRO A 114 -18.57 1.93 -40.75
N ASN A 115 -18.48 2.35 -42.01
CA ASN A 115 -19.10 3.58 -42.50
C ASN A 115 -20.64 3.55 -42.47
N GLU A 116 -21.23 2.36 -42.38
CA GLU A 116 -22.65 2.10 -42.25
C GLU A 116 -23.21 2.33 -40.84
N TRP A 117 -22.35 2.43 -39.81
CA TRP A 117 -22.80 2.75 -38.45
C TRP A 117 -23.38 4.17 -38.39
N PRO A 118 -24.23 4.49 -37.40
CA PRO A 118 -24.59 5.86 -37.13
C PRO A 118 -23.34 6.73 -36.88
N LEU A 119 -23.39 7.99 -37.35
CA LEU A 119 -22.26 8.91 -37.35
C LEU A 119 -21.62 9.12 -35.95
N ILE A 120 -22.45 9.20 -34.90
CA ILE A 120 -21.97 9.49 -33.54
C ILE A 120 -21.09 8.35 -32.98
N PRO A 121 -21.53 7.07 -32.98
CA PRO A 121 -20.65 5.94 -32.68
C PRO A 121 -19.33 5.93 -33.46
N GLN A 122 -19.36 6.22 -34.76
CA GLN A 122 -18.14 6.32 -35.56
C GLN A 122 -17.19 7.38 -34.98
N VAL A 123 -17.69 8.60 -34.73
CA VAL A 123 -16.86 9.69 -34.18
C VAL A 123 -16.32 9.37 -32.79
N ILE A 124 -17.11 8.73 -31.93
CA ILE A 124 -16.64 8.28 -30.60
C ILE A 124 -15.49 7.27 -30.76
N CYS A 125 -15.63 6.28 -31.65
CA CYS A 125 -14.55 5.33 -31.93
C CYS A 125 -13.29 6.02 -32.46
N LEU A 126 -13.43 7.02 -33.34
CA LEU A 126 -12.29 7.81 -33.82
C LEU A 126 -11.59 8.57 -32.69
N ILE A 127 -12.36 9.17 -31.76
CA ILE A 127 -11.80 9.86 -30.59
C ILE A 127 -10.98 8.90 -29.73
N PHE A 128 -11.50 7.73 -29.38
CA PHE A 128 -10.76 6.77 -28.54
C PHE A 128 -9.56 6.17 -29.27
N LEU A 129 -9.73 5.81 -30.55
CA LEU A 129 -8.66 5.20 -31.35
C LEU A 129 -7.49 6.16 -31.53
N SER A 130 -7.75 7.41 -31.94
CA SER A 130 -6.68 8.38 -32.13
C SER A 130 -6.06 8.83 -30.81
N GLU A 131 -6.87 8.95 -29.76
CA GLU A 131 -6.37 9.30 -28.45
C GLU A 131 -5.42 8.23 -27.90
N PHE A 132 -5.70 6.94 -28.11
CA PHE A 132 -4.82 5.87 -27.67
C PHE A 132 -3.39 6.07 -28.21
N PHE A 133 -3.23 6.24 -29.52
CA PHE A 133 -1.92 6.44 -30.12
C PHE A 133 -1.31 7.80 -29.75
N ARG A 134 -2.12 8.86 -29.70
CA ARG A 134 -1.65 10.20 -29.29
C ARG A 134 -1.16 10.23 -27.86
N TYR A 135 -1.84 9.55 -26.94
CA TYR A 135 -1.43 9.43 -25.55
C TYR A 135 -0.03 8.82 -25.44
N TRP A 136 0.21 7.70 -26.13
CA TRP A 136 1.52 7.03 -26.11
C TRP A 136 2.61 7.84 -26.80
N LEU A 137 2.30 8.48 -27.93
CA LEU A 137 3.25 9.39 -28.61
C LEU A 137 3.64 10.55 -27.69
N HIS A 138 2.64 11.21 -27.09
CA HIS A 138 2.85 12.36 -26.22
C HIS A 138 3.64 11.99 -24.97
N ARG A 139 3.32 10.84 -24.38
CA ARG A 139 4.09 10.31 -23.26
C ARG A 139 5.52 9.96 -23.64
N ALA A 140 5.75 9.33 -24.81
CA ALA A 140 7.10 9.06 -25.29
C ALA A 140 7.89 10.37 -25.49
N CYS A 141 7.23 11.45 -25.91
CA CYS A 141 7.81 12.79 -25.92
C CYS A 141 8.25 13.30 -24.54
N HIS A 142 7.71 12.79 -23.43
CA HIS A 142 8.15 13.16 -22.07
C HIS A 142 9.19 12.19 -21.47
N GLU A 143 9.37 11.01 -22.06
CA GLU A 143 10.19 9.93 -21.50
C GLU A 143 11.44 9.64 -22.32
N ILE A 144 11.43 9.92 -23.63
CA ILE A 144 12.53 9.68 -24.55
C ILE A 144 13.22 11.01 -24.87
N PRO A 145 14.53 11.17 -24.55
CA PRO A 145 15.22 12.46 -24.66
C PRO A 145 15.13 13.13 -26.03
N PHE A 146 15.26 12.36 -27.11
CA PHE A 146 15.14 12.90 -28.47
C PHE A 146 13.72 13.36 -28.81
N MET A 147 12.70 12.63 -28.36
CA MET A 147 11.32 13.03 -28.60
C MET A 147 10.94 14.25 -27.75
N TRP A 148 11.52 14.35 -26.54
CA TRP A 148 11.44 15.54 -25.71
C TRP A 148 12.07 16.75 -26.37
N SER A 149 13.26 16.63 -26.98
CA SER A 149 13.92 17.80 -27.60
C SER A 149 13.09 18.43 -28.71
N ILE A 150 12.33 17.61 -29.44
CA ILE A 150 11.33 18.03 -30.43
C ILE A 150 10.10 18.66 -29.76
N HIS A 151 9.57 18.00 -28.73
CA HIS A 151 8.35 18.43 -28.02
C HIS A 151 8.56 19.63 -27.09
N ALA A 152 9.80 19.93 -26.70
CA ALA A 152 10.14 21.10 -25.89
C ALA A 152 9.72 22.42 -26.55
N VAL A 153 9.61 22.46 -27.88
CA VAL A 153 9.04 23.60 -28.62
C VAL A 153 7.61 23.90 -28.17
N HIS A 154 6.81 22.86 -27.95
CA HIS A 154 5.44 22.96 -27.43
C HIS A 154 5.41 23.46 -25.98
N HIS A 155 6.32 22.98 -25.13
CA HIS A 155 6.44 23.43 -23.74
C HIS A 155 7.18 24.76 -23.56
N SER A 156 7.72 25.38 -24.61
CA SER A 156 8.44 26.66 -24.52
C SER A 156 7.62 27.88 -24.06
N PRO A 157 6.28 27.98 -24.28
CA PRO A 157 5.51 29.14 -23.84
C PRO A 157 5.51 29.35 -22.33
N LEU A 158 5.66 30.60 -21.90
CA LEU A 158 5.54 31.03 -20.50
C LEU A 158 4.10 31.36 -20.09
N LYS A 159 3.18 31.40 -21.07
CA LYS A 159 1.74 31.58 -20.89
C LYS A 159 0.99 30.63 -21.82
N LEU A 160 -0.21 30.24 -21.43
CA LEU A 160 -1.13 29.47 -22.27
C LEU A 160 -2.32 30.33 -22.66
N TYR A 161 -2.63 30.35 -23.96
CA TYR A 161 -3.80 31.00 -24.52
C TYR A 161 -4.15 30.33 -25.86
N TRP A 162 -5.38 30.48 -26.34
CA TRP A 162 -5.92 29.73 -27.49
C TRP A 162 -5.02 29.75 -28.74
N TRP A 163 -4.27 30.84 -28.97
CA TRP A 163 -3.47 31.03 -30.18
C TRP A 163 -2.22 30.14 -30.25
N ASN A 164 -1.65 29.74 -29.09
CA ASN A 164 -0.42 28.95 -29.06
C ASN A 164 -0.65 27.43 -29.12
N VAL A 165 -1.89 26.99 -29.33
CA VAL A 165 -2.26 25.58 -29.56
C VAL A 165 -1.48 24.93 -30.70
N GLY A 166 -1.07 25.72 -31.70
CA GLY A 166 -0.39 25.23 -32.90
C GLY A 166 1.13 25.05 -32.76
N ARG A 167 1.73 25.40 -31.61
CA ARG A 167 3.18 25.47 -31.43
C ARG A 167 3.80 24.07 -31.32
N PHE A 168 4.05 23.44 -32.45
CA PHE A 168 4.70 22.12 -32.55
C PHE A 168 5.85 22.14 -33.55
N HIS A 169 6.88 21.34 -33.31
CA HIS A 169 7.92 21.11 -34.30
C HIS A 169 7.37 20.31 -35.50
N PRO A 170 7.80 20.56 -36.75
CA PRO A 170 7.34 19.83 -37.93
C PRO A 170 7.42 18.30 -37.82
N ILE A 171 8.51 17.77 -37.27
CA ILE A 171 8.69 16.32 -37.05
C ILE A 171 7.60 15.76 -36.13
N GLU A 172 7.30 16.48 -35.05
CA GLU A 172 6.22 16.08 -34.14
C GLU A 172 4.88 16.14 -34.86
N LYS A 173 4.59 17.23 -35.60
CA LYS A 173 3.32 17.34 -36.33
C LYS A 173 3.12 16.21 -37.33
N VAL A 174 4.17 15.78 -38.03
CA VAL A 174 4.10 14.61 -38.94
C VAL A 174 3.81 13.33 -38.16
N ALA A 175 4.52 13.09 -37.05
CA ALA A 175 4.28 11.91 -36.21
C ALA A 175 2.83 11.89 -35.66
N GLN A 176 2.32 13.05 -35.26
CA GLN A 176 0.93 13.22 -34.83
C GLN A 176 -0.07 12.86 -35.95
N LEU A 177 0.18 13.29 -37.19
CA LEU A 177 -0.69 12.99 -38.35
C LEU A 177 -0.71 11.49 -38.71
N CYS A 178 0.42 10.79 -38.57
CA CYS A 178 0.50 9.34 -38.80
C CYS A 178 -0.51 8.55 -37.96
N PHE A 179 -0.72 8.98 -36.72
CA PHE A 179 -1.61 8.31 -35.76
C PHE A 179 -3.02 8.92 -35.69
N GLU A 180 -3.32 9.92 -36.52
CA GLU A 180 -4.62 10.57 -36.61
C GLU A 180 -5.14 10.51 -38.06
N SER A 181 -4.97 11.60 -38.82
CA SER A 181 -5.55 11.75 -40.16
C SER A 181 -5.11 10.65 -41.13
N ILE A 182 -3.83 10.25 -41.15
CA ILE A 182 -3.32 9.22 -42.07
C ILE A 182 -3.89 7.84 -41.72
N LEU A 183 -3.99 7.53 -40.42
CA LEU A 183 -4.64 6.30 -39.96
C LEU A 183 -6.11 6.25 -40.39
N PHE A 184 -6.83 7.38 -40.32
CA PHE A 184 -8.23 7.43 -40.76
C PHE A 184 -8.39 7.28 -42.28
N LEU A 185 -7.49 7.90 -43.06
CA LEU A 185 -7.45 7.71 -44.51
C LEU A 185 -7.18 6.24 -44.86
N PHE A 186 -6.25 5.60 -44.16
CA PHE A 186 -5.92 4.19 -44.33
C PHE A 186 -7.10 3.26 -43.98
N LEU A 187 -7.84 3.56 -42.92
CA LEU A 187 -9.04 2.80 -42.52
C LEU A 187 -10.25 3.04 -43.45
N GLY A 188 -10.19 4.04 -44.33
CA GLY A 188 -11.30 4.40 -45.22
C GLY A 188 -12.46 5.07 -44.48
N VAL A 189 -12.18 5.88 -43.46
CA VAL A 189 -13.19 6.64 -42.71
C VAL A 189 -13.87 7.66 -43.61
N SER A 190 -15.20 7.77 -43.54
CA SER A 190 -15.94 8.73 -44.36
C SER A 190 -15.50 10.19 -44.12
N PRO A 191 -15.48 11.05 -45.17
CA PRO A 191 -15.12 12.46 -45.02
C PRO A 191 -16.01 13.23 -44.03
N LEU A 192 -17.27 12.82 -43.87
CA LEU A 192 -18.20 13.40 -42.92
C LEU A 192 -17.81 13.07 -41.47
N ALA A 193 -17.53 11.80 -41.16
CA ALA A 193 -17.07 11.39 -39.84
C ALA A 193 -15.74 12.07 -39.46
N MET A 194 -14.79 12.13 -40.41
CA MET A 194 -13.53 12.86 -40.22
C MET A 194 -13.77 14.36 -39.95
N SER A 195 -14.71 15.00 -40.65
CA SER A 195 -15.03 16.42 -40.45
C SER A 195 -15.60 16.71 -39.06
N VAL A 196 -16.53 15.87 -38.59
CA VAL A 196 -17.15 16.00 -37.26
C VAL A 196 -16.12 15.73 -36.16
N TYR A 197 -15.31 14.69 -36.31
CA TYR A 197 -14.16 14.46 -35.44
C TYR A 197 -13.22 15.67 -35.41
N PHE A 198 -12.88 16.23 -36.57
CA PHE A 198 -11.93 17.34 -36.68
C PHE A 198 -12.46 18.60 -35.98
N ILE A 199 -13.77 18.90 -36.07
CA ILE A 199 -14.38 20.01 -35.34
C ILE A 199 -14.18 19.82 -33.83
N PHE A 200 -14.51 18.64 -33.29
CA PHE A 200 -14.30 18.36 -31.87
C PHE A 200 -12.83 18.48 -31.48
N TYR A 201 -11.94 17.83 -32.24
CA TYR A 201 -10.49 17.86 -31.99
C TYR A 201 -9.94 19.29 -31.95
N SER A 202 -10.26 20.10 -32.96
CA SER A 202 -9.74 21.47 -33.04
C SER A 202 -10.31 22.36 -31.94
N VAL A 203 -11.63 22.35 -31.72
CA VAL A 203 -12.26 23.19 -30.70
C VAL A 203 -11.80 22.77 -29.29
N ASN A 204 -11.68 21.47 -29.01
CA ASN A 204 -11.10 21.00 -27.75
C ASN A 204 -9.65 21.44 -27.58
N GLY A 205 -8.82 21.34 -28.62
CA GLY A 205 -7.42 21.79 -28.58
C GLY A 205 -7.29 23.27 -28.25
N PHE A 206 -8.12 24.13 -28.85
CA PHE A 206 -8.20 25.55 -28.49
C PHE A 206 -8.57 25.75 -27.03
N PHE A 207 -9.51 24.94 -26.50
CA PHE A 207 -9.83 24.96 -25.08
C PHE A 207 -8.68 24.51 -24.18
N GLN A 208 -7.92 23.47 -24.55
CA GLN A 208 -6.81 22.97 -23.73
C GLN A 208 -5.76 24.05 -23.45
N HIS A 209 -5.48 24.92 -24.43
CA HIS A 209 -4.55 26.02 -24.26
C HIS A 209 -5.19 27.31 -23.75
N CYS A 210 -6.52 27.42 -23.65
CA CYS A 210 -7.15 28.71 -23.42
C CYS A 210 -6.82 29.32 -22.04
N ASN A 211 -6.76 30.65 -22.01
CA ASN A 211 -6.66 31.46 -20.81
C ASN A 211 -8.04 31.76 -20.20
N ILE A 212 -9.01 30.83 -20.25
CA ILE A 212 -10.35 31.04 -19.68
C ILE A 212 -10.43 30.36 -18.31
N ASP A 213 -10.99 31.03 -17.30
CA ASP A 213 -11.25 30.42 -15.97
C ASP A 213 -12.48 29.49 -16.01
N ILE A 214 -12.42 28.44 -16.84
CA ILE A 214 -13.46 27.40 -16.86
C ILE A 214 -13.28 26.41 -15.70
N LYS A 215 -14.39 25.79 -15.30
CA LYS A 215 -14.45 24.76 -14.26
C LYS A 215 -15.15 23.54 -14.84
N LEU A 216 -14.39 22.53 -15.26
CA LEU A 216 -14.96 21.31 -15.87
C LEU A 216 -15.53 20.36 -14.80
N GLY A 217 -15.04 20.44 -13.56
CA GLY A 217 -15.52 19.61 -12.46
C GLY A 217 -15.39 18.12 -12.79
N TRP A 218 -16.50 17.38 -12.76
CA TRP A 218 -16.52 15.96 -13.10
C TRP A 218 -16.14 15.68 -14.56
N LEU A 219 -16.33 16.63 -15.49
CA LEU A 219 -15.95 16.48 -16.89
C LEU A 219 -14.44 16.34 -17.08
N ASN A 220 -13.61 16.78 -16.12
CA ASN A 220 -12.16 16.51 -16.16
C ASN A 220 -11.85 15.01 -16.12
N ARG A 221 -12.78 14.15 -15.70
CA ARG A 221 -12.62 12.68 -15.77
C ARG A 221 -12.98 12.08 -17.13
N LEU A 222 -13.50 12.88 -18.06
CA LEU A 222 -13.84 12.42 -19.41
C LEU A 222 -13.07 13.18 -20.48
N ILE A 223 -12.83 14.47 -20.27
CA ILE A 223 -12.25 15.38 -21.24
C ILE A 223 -10.89 15.85 -20.74
N SER A 224 -9.90 15.85 -21.63
CA SER A 224 -8.65 16.55 -21.36
C SER A 224 -8.83 18.03 -21.69
N GLY A 225 -9.05 18.85 -20.65
CA GLY A 225 -9.31 20.27 -20.77
C GLY A 225 -8.18 21.16 -20.22
N PRO A 226 -8.37 22.49 -20.20
CA PRO A 226 -7.35 23.45 -19.79
C PRO A 226 -6.89 23.30 -18.34
N GLU A 227 -7.76 22.86 -17.43
CA GLU A 227 -7.38 22.66 -16.03
C GLU A 227 -6.27 21.60 -15.91
N LEU A 228 -6.38 20.49 -16.65
CA LEU A 228 -5.37 19.43 -16.69
C LEU A 228 -4.13 19.85 -17.48
N HIS A 229 -4.34 20.47 -18.64
CA HIS A 229 -3.26 20.80 -19.56
C HIS A 229 -2.35 21.93 -19.03
N ARG A 230 -2.87 22.83 -18.18
CA ARG A 230 -2.03 23.79 -17.44
C ARG A 230 -0.99 23.09 -16.58
N PHE A 231 -1.35 22.05 -15.83
CA PHE A 231 -0.40 21.27 -15.03
C PHE A 231 0.61 20.52 -15.90
N HIS A 232 0.18 20.04 -17.06
CA HIS A 232 1.06 19.44 -18.04
C HIS A 232 2.16 20.42 -18.52
N HIS A 233 1.83 21.70 -18.72
CA HIS A 233 2.80 22.77 -19.04
C HIS A 233 3.57 23.35 -17.83
N SER A 234 3.48 22.71 -16.66
CA SER A 234 4.20 23.17 -15.47
C SER A 234 5.71 23.16 -15.66
N TYR A 235 6.36 24.18 -15.11
CA TYR A 235 7.81 24.23 -14.96
C TYR A 235 8.36 23.04 -14.13
N GLU A 236 7.55 22.52 -13.21
CA GLU A 236 7.92 21.41 -12.33
C GLU A 236 7.76 20.06 -13.05
N ILE A 237 8.86 19.28 -13.12
CA ILE A 237 8.91 18.00 -13.85
C ILE A 237 7.86 17.00 -13.37
N HIS A 238 7.70 16.88 -12.06
CA HIS A 238 6.78 15.94 -11.46
C HIS A 238 5.32 16.27 -11.73
N GLN A 239 5.01 17.52 -12.12
CA GLN A 239 3.68 17.97 -12.54
C GLN A 239 3.50 17.82 -14.05
N SER A 240 4.49 18.25 -14.84
CA SER A 240 4.44 18.21 -16.31
C SER A 240 4.45 16.82 -16.92
N ASN A 241 5.02 15.82 -16.23
CA ASN A 241 4.98 14.41 -16.66
C ASN A 241 3.66 13.70 -16.28
N ASN A 242 2.53 14.37 -16.55
CA ASN A 242 1.16 13.91 -16.31
C ASN A 242 0.22 14.55 -17.36
N ASN A 243 -1.03 14.09 -17.43
CA ASN A 243 -2.11 14.60 -18.29
C ASN A 243 -1.73 14.64 -19.78
N TYR A 244 -1.29 13.51 -20.33
CA TYR A 244 -0.89 13.37 -21.72
C TYR A 244 -2.06 13.28 -22.71
N GLY A 245 -3.29 13.08 -22.23
CA GLY A 245 -4.48 13.10 -23.07
C GLY A 245 -4.65 14.44 -23.79
N ASN A 246 -5.01 14.40 -25.07
CA ASN A 246 -5.32 15.56 -25.91
C ASN A 246 -6.83 15.78 -26.12
N LYS A 247 -7.66 14.77 -25.87
CA LYS A 247 -9.12 14.79 -26.09
C LYS A 247 -9.83 14.27 -24.86
N THR A 248 -9.34 13.16 -24.31
CA THR A 248 -9.93 12.49 -23.15
C THR A 248 -8.87 12.15 -22.12
N SER A 249 -9.22 12.35 -20.85
CA SER A 249 -8.38 12.00 -19.71
C SER A 249 -8.57 10.56 -19.25
N ILE A 250 -9.33 9.74 -19.99
CA ILE A 250 -9.59 8.34 -19.64
C ILE A 250 -8.29 7.53 -19.67
N TYR A 251 -7.42 7.74 -20.67
CA TYR A 251 -6.13 7.05 -20.72
C TYR A 251 -5.20 7.53 -19.59
N ASP A 252 -5.26 8.80 -19.22
CA ASP A 252 -4.51 9.30 -18.07
C ASP A 252 -4.92 8.62 -16.77
N GLN A 253 -6.23 8.38 -16.58
CA GLN A 253 -6.75 7.66 -15.43
C GLN A 253 -6.39 6.18 -15.47
N LEU A 254 -6.52 5.54 -16.64
CA LEU A 254 -6.21 4.13 -16.83
C LEU A 254 -4.73 3.85 -16.48
N PHE A 255 -3.83 4.71 -16.96
CA PHE A 255 -2.38 4.55 -16.88
C PHE A 255 -1.73 5.38 -15.76
N GLY A 256 -2.50 5.95 -14.84
CA GLY A 256 -1.97 6.59 -13.62
C GLY A 256 -1.17 7.88 -13.87
N THR A 257 -1.50 8.60 -14.92
CA THR A 257 -0.91 9.90 -15.31
C THR A 257 -1.91 11.04 -15.14
N TYR A 258 -3.11 10.79 -14.62
CA TYR A 258 -4.07 11.84 -14.27
C TYR A 258 -3.60 12.63 -13.04
N TYR A 259 -3.49 13.95 -13.17
CA TYR A 259 -3.01 14.83 -12.12
C TYR A 259 -3.80 16.15 -12.08
N LEU A 260 -4.57 16.35 -11.01
CA LEU A 260 -5.30 17.59 -10.74
C LEU A 260 -5.34 17.84 -9.23
N PRO A 261 -4.26 18.40 -8.64
CA PRO A 261 -4.16 18.58 -7.20
C PRO A 261 -5.08 19.70 -6.68
N ASP A 262 -5.25 20.76 -7.47
CA ASP A 262 -6.14 21.88 -7.20
C ASP A 262 -6.54 22.59 -8.49
N LEU A 263 -7.34 23.66 -8.39
CA LEU A 263 -7.84 24.44 -9.53
C LEU A 263 -7.10 25.77 -9.74
N LYS A 264 -6.01 26.03 -9.00
CA LYS A 264 -5.19 27.25 -9.10
C LYS A 264 -4.14 27.15 -10.21
N GLY A 265 -3.86 25.93 -10.69
CA GLY A 265 -2.85 25.66 -11.70
C GLY A 265 -1.41 25.86 -11.19
N PRO A 266 -0.39 25.58 -12.03
CA PRO A 266 1.00 25.74 -11.63
C PRO A 266 1.40 27.17 -11.26
N ALA A 267 2.38 27.26 -10.36
CA ALA A 267 3.04 28.52 -10.02
C ALA A 267 3.83 29.11 -11.20
N ARG A 268 4.49 28.24 -11.99
CA ARG A 268 5.33 28.63 -13.13
C ARG A 268 5.07 27.69 -14.32
N TYR A 269 5.23 28.24 -15.52
CA TYR A 269 5.02 27.57 -16.80
C TYR A 269 6.28 27.64 -17.64
N GLY A 270 6.41 26.74 -18.60
CA GLY A 270 7.51 26.74 -19.56
C GLY A 270 8.62 25.76 -19.21
N LEU A 271 9.75 25.89 -19.89
CA LEU A 271 10.92 25.02 -19.72
C LEU A 271 11.80 25.43 -18.54
N GLN A 272 12.51 24.45 -17.96
CA GLN A 272 13.50 24.69 -16.90
C GLN A 272 14.76 25.42 -17.37
N ASN A 273 15.07 25.32 -18.66
CA ASN A 273 16.22 25.99 -19.25
C ASN A 273 15.85 27.44 -19.63
N PRO A 274 16.39 28.46 -18.93
CA PRO A 274 16.10 29.85 -19.23
C PRO A 274 16.67 30.33 -20.57
N ASN A 275 17.64 29.60 -21.13
CA ASN A 275 18.32 29.94 -22.38
C ASN A 275 17.67 29.28 -23.61
N TYR A 276 16.47 28.71 -23.48
CA TYR A 276 15.81 28.06 -24.61
C TYR A 276 15.45 29.09 -25.71
N PRO A 277 15.68 28.79 -27.01
CA PRO A 277 15.50 29.75 -28.08
C PRO A 277 14.08 30.32 -28.20
N GLN A 278 13.98 31.60 -28.54
CA GLN A 278 12.72 32.35 -28.62
C GLN A 278 12.29 32.72 -30.05
N ASN A 279 13.13 32.43 -31.05
CA ASN A 279 12.83 32.71 -32.46
C ASN A 279 12.54 31.41 -33.23
N PHE A 280 11.73 31.51 -34.28
CA PHE A 280 11.28 30.37 -35.08
C PHE A 280 12.43 29.50 -35.61
N MET A 281 13.41 30.11 -36.28
CA MET A 281 14.51 29.36 -36.91
C MET A 281 15.41 28.66 -35.89
N ASP A 282 15.60 29.27 -34.72
CA ASP A 282 16.40 28.68 -33.66
C ASP A 282 15.66 27.52 -32.98
N GLN A 283 14.32 27.62 -32.84
CA GLN A 283 13.48 26.53 -32.35
C GLN A 283 13.41 25.34 -33.33
N MET A 284 13.59 25.56 -34.64
CA MET A 284 13.73 24.46 -35.62
C MET A 284 15.06 23.71 -35.46
N ARG A 285 16.11 24.38 -34.97
CA ARG A 285 17.42 23.78 -34.73
C ARG A 285 17.56 23.21 -33.32
N ALA A 286 16.80 23.73 -32.36
CA ALA A 286 16.87 23.38 -30.94
C ALA A 286 16.86 21.87 -30.65
N PRO A 287 16.05 21.02 -31.33
CA PRO A 287 16.03 19.57 -31.07
C PRO A 287 17.36 18.85 -31.34
N PHE A 288 18.25 19.48 -32.11
CA PHE A 288 19.54 18.93 -32.54
C PHE A 288 20.74 19.53 -31.79
N ILE A 289 20.51 20.42 -30.82
CA ILE A 289 21.54 21.06 -30.00
C ILE A 289 21.59 20.39 -28.62
N LYS A 290 22.78 19.90 -28.23
CA LYS A 290 22.99 19.23 -26.93
C LYS A 290 22.90 20.23 -25.75
N GLY A 291 22.37 19.77 -24.61
CA GLY A 291 22.39 20.54 -23.36
C GLY A 291 21.23 21.53 -23.19
N LEU A 292 20.24 21.51 -24.08
CA LEU A 292 18.98 22.24 -23.92
C LEU A 292 17.92 21.44 -23.11
N ASP A 293 18.33 20.30 -22.56
CA ASP A 293 17.46 19.23 -22.10
C ASP A 293 16.94 19.40 -20.65
N LYS A 294 15.86 18.65 -20.37
CA LYS A 294 15.29 18.47 -19.04
C LYS A 294 16.27 17.68 -18.15
N LYS A 295 16.59 18.18 -16.95
CA LYS A 295 17.39 17.42 -15.96
C LYS A 295 16.48 16.45 -15.20
N GLY A 296 16.59 15.16 -15.49
CA GLY A 296 15.84 14.09 -14.85
C GLY A 296 14.65 13.60 -15.68
N PHE A 297 14.77 12.41 -16.25
CA PHE A 297 13.68 11.70 -16.93
C PHE A 297 13.06 10.70 -15.95
N ILE A 298 11.74 10.76 -15.79
CA ILE A 298 10.99 9.70 -15.13
C ILE A 298 10.71 8.66 -16.20
N ARG A 299 11.48 7.57 -16.23
CA ARG A 299 11.09 6.39 -17.02
C ARG A 299 9.92 5.72 -16.32
N ARG A 300 8.76 5.70 -16.96
CA ARG A 300 7.61 4.96 -16.45
C ARG A 300 7.63 3.53 -17.02
N PRO A 301 6.86 2.60 -16.40
CA PRO A 301 6.82 1.22 -16.86
C PRO A 301 6.37 1.07 -18.31
N ALA A 302 6.79 -0.02 -18.96
CA ALA A 302 6.31 -0.35 -20.30
C ALA A 302 4.78 -0.54 -20.32
N PHE A 303 4.15 -0.30 -21.49
CA PHE A 303 2.70 -0.43 -21.71
C PHE A 303 2.06 -1.63 -20.99
N LEU A 304 2.64 -2.82 -21.19
CA LEU A 304 2.13 -4.07 -20.63
C LEU A 304 2.14 -4.07 -19.10
N GLN A 305 3.17 -3.49 -18.49
CA GLN A 305 3.30 -3.41 -17.04
C GLN A 305 2.25 -2.47 -16.45
N GLU A 306 1.95 -1.35 -17.11
CA GLU A 306 0.91 -0.44 -16.62
C GLU A 306 -0.50 -0.96 -16.85
N LEU A 307 -0.76 -1.58 -18.00
CA LEU A 307 -2.04 -2.26 -18.23
C LEU A 307 -2.26 -3.31 -17.14
N PHE A 308 -1.23 -4.09 -16.84
CA PHE A 308 -1.24 -5.06 -15.76
C PHE A 308 -1.51 -4.42 -14.39
N GLN A 309 -0.85 -3.30 -14.07
CA GLN A 309 -1.12 -2.55 -12.83
C GLN A 309 -2.54 -1.99 -12.77
N ALA A 310 -3.07 -1.48 -13.88
CA ALA A 310 -4.45 -1.00 -13.98
C ALA A 310 -5.44 -2.14 -13.73
N LEU A 311 -5.18 -3.34 -14.27
CA LEU A 311 -5.96 -4.54 -14.00
C LEU A 311 -5.89 -4.96 -12.53
N ILE A 312 -4.73 -4.86 -11.88
CA ILE A 312 -4.60 -5.09 -10.44
C ILE A 312 -5.46 -4.10 -9.66
N ARG A 313 -5.33 -2.79 -9.92
CA ARG A 313 -6.11 -1.74 -9.23
C ARG A 313 -7.61 -1.99 -9.40
N PHE A 314 -8.05 -2.26 -10.63
CA PHE A 314 -9.45 -2.59 -10.92
C PHE A 314 -9.92 -3.85 -10.18
N SER A 315 -9.11 -4.92 -10.18
CA SER A 315 -9.42 -6.18 -9.49
C SER A 315 -9.53 -5.99 -7.98
N VAL A 316 -8.58 -5.27 -7.36
CA VAL A 316 -8.58 -4.93 -5.94
C VAL A 316 -9.81 -4.11 -5.59
N HIS A 317 -10.11 -3.06 -6.37
CA HIS A 317 -11.28 -2.22 -6.15
C HIS A 317 -12.59 -3.01 -6.27
N ARG A 318 -12.76 -3.80 -7.34
CA ARG A 318 -13.99 -4.57 -7.59
C ARG A 318 -14.22 -5.66 -6.54
N ARG A 319 -13.19 -6.44 -6.21
CA ARG A 319 -13.30 -7.53 -5.21
C ARG A 319 -13.50 -6.96 -3.81
N GLY A 320 -12.72 -5.94 -3.48
CA GLY A 320 -12.77 -5.25 -2.20
C GLY A 320 -14.11 -4.58 -1.90
N SER A 321 -14.61 -3.77 -2.84
CA SER A 321 -15.91 -3.10 -2.68
C SER A 321 -17.05 -4.10 -2.51
N LYS A 322 -17.04 -5.20 -3.26
CA LYS A 322 -18.03 -6.28 -3.09
C LYS A 322 -17.96 -6.91 -1.70
N LEU A 323 -16.76 -7.23 -1.21
CA LEU A 323 -16.57 -7.78 0.13
C LEU A 323 -17.02 -6.79 1.21
N GLN A 324 -16.59 -5.53 1.13
CA GLN A 324 -16.96 -4.49 2.08
C GLN A 324 -18.48 -4.32 2.16
N ASN A 325 -19.16 -4.26 1.02
CA ASN A 325 -20.63 -4.18 0.98
C ASN A 325 -21.30 -5.40 1.64
N THR A 326 -20.66 -6.58 1.57
CA THR A 326 -21.16 -7.80 2.23
C THR A 326 -21.01 -7.71 3.75
N TYR A 327 -19.88 -7.19 4.25
CA TYR A 327 -19.69 -6.89 5.67
C TYR A 327 -20.75 -5.90 6.16
N PHE A 328 -20.93 -4.77 5.47
CA PHE A 328 -21.89 -3.74 5.88
C PHE A 328 -23.34 -4.22 5.83
N ALA A 329 -23.69 -5.09 4.88
CA ALA A 329 -25.01 -5.73 4.87
C ALA A 329 -25.21 -6.64 6.11
N ALA A 330 -24.18 -7.38 6.53
CA ALA A 330 -24.23 -8.22 7.72
C ALA A 330 -24.36 -7.41 9.03
N GLY A 331 -23.81 -6.19 9.07
CA GLY A 331 -23.95 -5.26 10.19
C GLY A 331 -25.39 -4.96 10.60
N LYS A 332 -26.36 -5.08 9.67
CA LYS A 332 -27.79 -4.87 9.95
C LYS A 332 -28.41 -5.95 10.83
N ASN A 333 -27.87 -7.16 10.82
CA ASN A 333 -28.34 -8.32 11.61
C ASN A 333 -27.14 -9.08 12.19
N LEU A 334 -26.34 -8.37 12.98
CA LEU A 334 -25.03 -8.85 13.43
C LEU A 334 -25.12 -10.12 14.30
N ARG A 335 -26.06 -10.15 15.25
CA ARG A 335 -26.31 -11.32 16.11
C ARG A 335 -26.64 -12.56 15.30
N GLN A 336 -27.58 -12.43 14.35
CA GLN A 336 -27.99 -13.53 13.47
C GLN A 336 -26.84 -14.00 12.58
N THR A 337 -26.02 -13.07 12.06
CA THR A 337 -24.84 -13.41 11.26
C THR A 337 -23.86 -14.27 12.06
N GLN A 338 -23.56 -13.87 13.30
CA GLN A 338 -22.65 -14.59 14.19
C GLN A 338 -23.22 -15.95 14.65
N GLU A 339 -24.53 -16.05 14.90
CA GLU A 339 -25.19 -17.33 15.19
C GLU A 339 -25.10 -18.29 14.01
N GLN A 340 -25.31 -17.82 12.77
CA GLN A 340 -25.14 -18.66 11.58
C GLN A 340 -23.70 -19.16 11.41
N VAL A 341 -22.69 -18.34 11.70
CA VAL A 341 -21.29 -18.74 11.69
C VAL A 341 -21.02 -19.81 12.73
N LEU A 342 -21.50 -19.63 13.97
CA LEU A 342 -21.39 -20.61 15.03
C LEU A 342 -22.01 -21.96 14.63
N LEU A 343 -23.28 -21.95 14.21
CA LEU A 343 -23.99 -23.17 13.81
C LEU A 343 -23.31 -23.85 12.63
N LYS A 344 -22.74 -23.09 11.69
CA LYS A 344 -21.95 -23.64 10.59
C LYS A 344 -20.67 -24.32 11.09
N ILE A 345 -19.92 -23.71 12.00
CA ILE A 345 -18.71 -24.32 12.59
C ILE A 345 -19.06 -25.64 13.28
N LEU A 346 -20.14 -25.65 14.08
CA LEU A 346 -20.60 -26.86 14.76
C LEU A 346 -21.07 -27.94 13.79
N ALA A 347 -21.75 -27.57 12.70
CA ALA A 347 -22.18 -28.50 11.66
C ALA A 347 -20.99 -29.11 10.90
N ASP A 348 -20.04 -28.28 10.47
CA ASP A 348 -18.86 -28.72 9.71
C ASP A 348 -17.98 -29.69 10.54
N ASN A 349 -17.91 -29.49 11.86
CA ASN A 349 -17.13 -30.32 12.78
C ASN A 349 -17.96 -31.37 13.55
N GLY A 350 -19.27 -31.47 13.30
CA GLY A 350 -20.21 -32.17 14.18
C GLY A 350 -19.96 -33.67 14.33
N THR A 351 -19.25 -34.29 13.40
CA THR A 351 -18.89 -35.73 13.43
C THR A 351 -17.64 -36.03 14.24
N THR A 352 -16.99 -35.02 14.82
CA THR A 352 -15.78 -35.20 15.62
C THR A 352 -16.07 -35.87 16.96
N GLU A 353 -15.09 -36.60 17.51
CA GLU A 353 -15.21 -37.25 18.82
C GLU A 353 -15.59 -36.25 19.92
N PHE A 354 -14.93 -35.09 19.93
CA PHE A 354 -15.15 -34.03 20.91
C PHE A 354 -16.57 -33.46 20.87
N LEU A 355 -17.07 -33.11 19.67
CA LEU A 355 -18.42 -32.55 19.55
C LEU A 355 -19.53 -33.59 19.73
N SER A 356 -19.27 -34.86 19.38
CA SER A 356 -20.20 -35.96 19.61
C SER A 356 -20.43 -36.19 21.12
N GLN A 357 -19.36 -36.17 21.92
CA GLN A 357 -19.44 -36.30 23.39
C GLN A 357 -20.20 -35.14 24.04
N LYS A 358 -20.20 -33.95 23.42
CA LYS A 358 -20.91 -32.76 23.88
C LYS A 358 -22.33 -32.63 23.34
N ASN A 359 -22.82 -33.62 22.59
CA ASN A 359 -24.13 -33.60 21.92
C ASN A 359 -24.37 -32.31 21.10
N ALA A 360 -23.35 -31.88 20.35
CA ALA A 360 -23.38 -30.59 19.65
C ALA A 360 -24.54 -30.46 18.64
N GLY A 361 -25.07 -31.59 18.12
CA GLY A 361 -26.23 -31.60 17.22
C GLY A 361 -27.54 -31.11 17.86
N ALA A 362 -27.60 -31.01 19.19
CA ALA A 362 -28.75 -30.44 19.90
C ALA A 362 -28.71 -28.90 20.01
N ILE A 363 -27.58 -28.27 19.68
CA ILE A 363 -27.37 -26.82 19.83
C ILE A 363 -28.00 -26.08 18.66
N LYS A 364 -28.92 -25.17 18.97
CA LYS A 364 -29.66 -24.40 17.95
C LYS A 364 -29.52 -22.89 18.10
N SER A 365 -28.89 -22.43 19.18
CA SER A 365 -28.72 -21.03 19.53
C SER A 365 -27.37 -20.75 20.18
N ILE A 366 -27.00 -19.47 20.23
CA ILE A 366 -25.82 -19.01 21.00
C ILE A 366 -25.96 -19.40 22.48
N GLU A 367 -27.14 -19.29 23.06
CA GLU A 367 -27.40 -19.58 24.46
C GLU A 367 -27.24 -21.06 24.78
N ASP A 368 -27.69 -21.95 23.89
CA ASP A 368 -27.47 -23.40 24.03
C ASP A 368 -25.98 -23.73 24.00
N PHE A 369 -25.23 -23.09 23.10
CA PHE A 369 -23.79 -23.26 22.98
C PHE A 369 -23.05 -22.80 24.24
N GLN A 370 -23.39 -21.62 24.77
CA GLN A 370 -22.80 -21.08 25.98
C GLN A 370 -23.06 -21.94 27.22
N LYS A 371 -24.20 -22.63 27.29
CA LYS A 371 -24.52 -23.58 28.36
C LYS A 371 -23.76 -24.90 28.22
N ALA A 372 -23.57 -25.39 26.99
CA ALA A 372 -22.95 -26.68 26.72
C ALA A 372 -21.42 -26.65 26.80
N PHE A 373 -20.80 -25.52 26.46
CA PHE A 373 -19.34 -25.36 26.42
C PHE A 373 -18.87 -24.37 27.48
N PRO A 374 -17.96 -24.75 28.40
CA PRO A 374 -17.30 -23.80 29.27
C PRO A 374 -16.27 -22.97 28.48
N LEU A 375 -15.84 -21.84 29.05
CA LEU A 375 -14.64 -21.15 28.57
C LEU A 375 -13.43 -22.08 28.70
N ALA A 376 -12.56 -22.07 27.70
CA ALA A 376 -11.45 -22.98 27.61
C ALA A 376 -10.14 -22.25 27.26
N GLU A 377 -9.05 -22.71 27.86
CA GLU A 377 -7.70 -22.40 27.39
C GLU A 377 -7.21 -23.46 26.40
N TYR A 378 -6.08 -23.21 25.75
CA TYR A 378 -5.53 -24.11 24.74
C TYR A 378 -5.26 -25.52 25.29
N GLU A 379 -4.90 -25.63 26.56
CA GLU A 379 -4.58 -26.91 27.22
C GLU A 379 -5.79 -27.86 27.28
N ALA A 380 -7.02 -27.34 27.24
CA ALA A 380 -8.21 -28.18 27.12
C ALA A 380 -8.29 -28.92 25.76
N PHE A 381 -7.57 -28.45 24.75
CA PHE A 381 -7.59 -28.99 23.39
C PHE A 381 -6.30 -29.73 23.01
N ARG A 382 -5.19 -29.53 23.76
CA ARG A 382 -3.85 -30.03 23.41
C ARG A 382 -3.83 -31.52 23.13
N ALA A 383 -4.34 -32.34 24.05
CA ALA A 383 -4.35 -33.79 23.91
C ALA A 383 -5.09 -34.26 22.65
N HIS A 384 -6.14 -33.54 22.24
CA HIS A 384 -6.87 -33.86 21.02
C HIS A 384 -6.09 -33.46 19.76
N PHE A 385 -5.40 -32.32 19.75
CA PHE A 385 -4.53 -31.95 18.63
C PHE A 385 -3.35 -32.90 18.48
N GLU A 386 -2.74 -33.34 19.58
CA GLU A 386 -1.65 -34.32 19.57
C GLU A 386 -2.13 -35.69 19.06
N LYS A 387 -3.28 -36.17 19.56
CA LYS A 387 -3.92 -37.41 19.07
C LYS A 387 -4.24 -37.31 17.57
N GLN A 388 -4.71 -36.15 17.13
CA GLN A 388 -5.05 -35.90 15.73
C GLN A 388 -3.82 -35.96 14.82
N ASP A 389 -2.69 -35.39 15.26
CA ASP A 389 -1.44 -35.49 14.52
C ASP A 389 -0.92 -36.94 14.51
N LEU A 390 -0.71 -37.55 15.68
CA LEU A 390 -0.08 -38.86 15.82
C LEU A 390 -0.87 -39.99 15.14
N HIS A 391 -2.20 -39.99 15.25
CA HIS A 391 -3.02 -41.12 14.85
C HIS A 391 -3.91 -40.83 13.63
N ARG A 392 -3.87 -39.61 13.08
CA ARG A 392 -4.78 -39.15 12.01
C ARG A 392 -6.26 -39.35 12.37
N GLN A 393 -6.57 -39.32 13.67
CA GLN A 393 -7.93 -39.39 14.20
C GLN A 393 -8.44 -37.97 14.44
N TRP A 394 -9.31 -37.52 13.57
CA TRP A 394 -9.89 -36.18 13.48
C TRP A 394 -10.78 -35.85 14.69
N GLY A 395 -10.16 -35.54 15.83
CA GLY A 395 -10.82 -35.45 17.15
C GLY A 395 -11.51 -34.11 17.44
N LEU A 396 -11.02 -33.01 16.89
CA LEU A 396 -11.58 -31.65 17.08
C LEU A 396 -12.12 -31.00 15.82
N ILE A 397 -11.62 -31.43 14.67
CA ILE A 397 -11.98 -30.93 13.33
C ILE A 397 -12.25 -32.11 12.43
N THR A 398 -13.21 -32.00 11.51
CA THR A 398 -13.47 -33.01 10.48
C THR A 398 -12.47 -32.93 9.30
N PRO A 399 -12.17 -31.74 8.74
CA PRO A 399 -11.28 -31.65 7.58
C PRO A 399 -9.81 -31.88 7.95
N LYS A 400 -9.08 -32.52 7.04
CA LYS A 400 -7.63 -32.70 7.15
C LYS A 400 -6.91 -31.34 7.06
N PRO A 401 -6.03 -30.98 8.02
CA PRO A 401 -5.15 -29.81 7.92
C PRO A 401 -4.22 -29.89 6.71
N LEU A 402 -3.94 -28.73 6.14
CA LEU A 402 -2.93 -28.57 5.10
C LEU A 402 -1.52 -28.53 5.70
N PHE A 403 -1.38 -27.82 6.82
CA PHE A 403 -0.17 -27.69 7.63
C PHE A 403 -0.57 -27.15 9.02
N TYR A 404 0.38 -27.08 9.95
CA TYR A 404 0.20 -26.44 11.24
C TYR A 404 0.96 -25.11 11.32
N THR A 405 0.44 -24.16 12.07
CA THR A 405 1.23 -23.04 12.57
C THR A 405 1.46 -23.19 14.06
N GLN A 406 2.55 -22.61 14.59
CA GLN A 406 2.90 -22.73 16.00
C GLN A 406 3.03 -21.39 16.71
N THR A 407 2.79 -21.37 18.02
CA THR A 407 2.89 -20.17 18.88
C THR A 407 3.51 -20.53 20.22
N SER A 408 4.08 -19.53 20.91
CA SER A 408 4.43 -19.68 22.33
C SER A 408 3.16 -19.97 23.15
N GLY A 409 3.18 -21.05 23.92
CA GLY A 409 2.11 -21.41 24.86
C GLY A 409 2.28 -20.69 26.20
N SER A 410 1.24 -20.72 27.04
CA SER A 410 1.39 -20.40 28.46
C SER A 410 2.26 -21.44 29.17
N THR A 411 2.34 -22.66 28.64
CA THR A 411 3.25 -23.72 29.07
C THR A 411 4.56 -23.68 28.27
N SER A 412 5.55 -24.49 28.65
CA SER A 412 6.82 -24.65 27.91
C SER A 412 6.66 -25.34 26.54
N GLN A 413 5.47 -25.87 26.23
CA GLN A 413 5.18 -26.55 24.98
C GLN A 413 4.44 -25.64 23.98
N PRO A 414 4.94 -25.50 22.73
CA PRO A 414 4.28 -24.71 21.70
C PRO A 414 2.84 -25.17 21.43
N LYS A 415 1.97 -24.21 21.08
CA LYS A 415 0.60 -24.49 20.61
C LYS A 415 0.66 -24.85 19.13
N LEU A 416 -0.06 -25.89 18.71
CA LEU A 416 -0.23 -26.28 17.31
C LEU A 416 -1.63 -25.88 16.85
N ILE A 417 -1.71 -24.95 15.89
CA ILE A 417 -2.97 -24.52 15.31
C ILE A 417 -3.08 -25.08 13.89
N PRO A 418 -4.09 -25.90 13.57
CA PRO A 418 -4.26 -26.44 12.23
C PRO A 418 -4.71 -25.36 11.25
N ILE A 419 -4.08 -25.34 10.08
CA ILE A 419 -4.50 -24.49 8.96
C ILE A 419 -5.30 -25.33 7.96
N LEU A 420 -6.57 -24.99 7.83
CA LEU A 420 -7.51 -25.63 6.92
C LEU A 420 -7.59 -24.89 5.58
N SER A 421 -8.12 -25.56 4.55
CA SER A 421 -8.46 -24.91 3.28
C SER A 421 -9.43 -23.74 3.48
N SER A 422 -10.42 -23.89 4.36
CA SER A 422 -11.36 -22.82 4.73
C SER A 422 -10.67 -21.67 5.46
N THR A 423 -9.69 -21.96 6.34
CA THR A 423 -8.88 -20.95 7.02
C THR A 423 -8.03 -20.15 6.02
N LEU A 424 -7.44 -20.79 5.01
CA LEU A 424 -6.73 -20.07 3.94
C LEU A 424 -7.65 -19.22 3.08
N GLU A 425 -8.86 -19.71 2.79
CA GLU A 425 -9.85 -18.92 2.03
C GLU A 425 -10.31 -17.68 2.81
N SER A 426 -10.56 -17.83 4.10
CA SER A 426 -10.81 -16.73 5.04
C SER A 426 -9.69 -15.69 4.99
N TYR A 427 -8.44 -16.14 5.12
CA TYR A 427 -7.29 -15.25 5.07
C TYR A 427 -7.20 -14.50 3.73
N ARG A 428 -7.51 -15.17 2.61
CA ARG A 428 -7.56 -14.52 1.29
C ARG A 428 -8.66 -13.45 1.20
N LYS A 429 -9.84 -13.69 1.76
CA LYS A 429 -10.96 -12.72 1.78
C LYS A 429 -10.59 -11.49 2.62
N THR A 430 -10.13 -11.71 3.84
CA THR A 430 -9.75 -10.61 4.76
C THR A 430 -8.51 -9.86 4.27
N GLN A 431 -7.56 -10.54 3.60
CA GLN A 431 -6.43 -9.88 2.93
C GLN A 431 -6.88 -9.06 1.71
N ALA A 432 -7.86 -9.53 0.93
CA ALA A 432 -8.42 -8.75 -0.18
C ALA A 432 -9.13 -7.48 0.32
N LEU A 433 -9.85 -7.57 1.44
CA LEU A 433 -10.46 -6.41 2.09
C LEU A 433 -9.37 -5.44 2.61
N TRP A 434 -8.31 -5.95 3.23
CA TRP A 434 -7.16 -5.14 3.66
C TRP A 434 -6.50 -4.40 2.49
N LEU A 435 -6.24 -5.10 1.37
CA LEU A 435 -5.66 -4.52 0.16
C LEU A 435 -6.57 -3.47 -0.47
N TYR A 436 -7.88 -3.67 -0.41
CA TYR A 436 -8.84 -2.68 -0.85
C TYR A 436 -8.81 -1.41 0.00
N HIS A 437 -8.82 -1.56 1.33
CA HIS A 437 -8.69 -0.40 2.23
C HIS A 437 -7.35 0.31 2.05
N ALA A 438 -6.26 -0.43 1.82
CA ALA A 438 -4.97 0.14 1.46
C ALA A 438 -5.02 0.92 0.13
N HIS A 439 -5.71 0.37 -0.88
CA HIS A 439 -5.90 1.01 -2.17
C HIS A 439 -6.72 2.31 -2.07
N LEU A 440 -7.72 2.38 -1.17
CA LEU A 440 -8.47 3.61 -0.91
C LEU A 440 -7.59 4.70 -0.28
N MET A 441 -6.61 4.31 0.55
CA MET A 441 -5.69 5.25 1.19
C MET A 441 -4.61 5.76 0.23
N GLU A 442 -3.96 4.86 -0.53
CA GLU A 442 -2.89 5.23 -1.46
C GLU A 442 -2.92 4.30 -2.68
N PRO A 443 -3.68 4.64 -3.75
CA PRO A 443 -3.85 3.78 -4.92
C PRO A 443 -2.56 3.37 -5.64
N ARG A 444 -1.48 4.13 -5.45
CA ARG A 444 -0.20 3.95 -6.14
C ARG A 444 0.72 2.94 -5.47
N PHE A 445 0.35 2.37 -4.33
CA PHE A 445 1.17 1.35 -3.67
C PHE A 445 1.37 0.08 -4.52
N THR A 446 0.55 -0.13 -5.57
CA THR A 446 0.66 -1.26 -6.51
C THR A 446 1.44 -0.92 -7.78
N GLU A 447 2.03 0.27 -7.91
CA GLU A 447 2.74 0.72 -9.11
C GLU A 447 4.17 0.17 -9.23
N GLY A 448 4.67 -0.52 -8.22
CA GLY A 448 6.03 -1.04 -8.21
C GLY A 448 6.15 -2.37 -7.46
N LYS A 449 7.37 -2.66 -7.00
CA LYS A 449 7.71 -3.91 -6.29
C LYS A 449 7.30 -3.86 -4.82
N PHE A 450 7.10 -5.05 -4.26
CA PHE A 450 6.67 -5.30 -2.90
C PHE A 450 7.81 -5.89 -2.07
N LEU A 451 8.19 -5.20 -1.00
CA LEU A 451 9.08 -5.72 0.02
C LEU A 451 8.25 -6.21 1.21
N VAL A 452 7.88 -7.49 1.19
CA VAL A 452 6.98 -8.09 2.21
C VAL A 452 7.73 -9.16 2.99
N PHE A 453 8.03 -8.86 4.25
CA PHE A 453 8.70 -9.80 5.14
C PHE A 453 7.76 -10.93 5.56
N SER A 454 8.20 -12.17 5.36
CA SER A 454 7.48 -13.39 5.75
C SER A 454 8.31 -14.25 6.70
N GLY A 455 7.64 -15.14 7.43
CA GLY A 455 8.29 -16.23 8.16
C GLY A 455 8.77 -17.36 7.25
N GLN A 456 9.23 -18.45 7.85
CA GLN A 456 9.68 -19.64 7.14
C GLN A 456 8.48 -20.50 6.71
N LYS A 457 8.58 -21.13 5.53
CA LYS A 457 7.53 -22.04 5.05
C LYS A 457 7.53 -23.34 5.86
N VAL A 458 8.71 -23.92 6.11
CA VAL A 458 8.84 -25.15 6.88
C VAL A 458 9.86 -24.89 7.98
N GLU A 459 9.38 -24.91 9.21
CA GLU A 459 10.19 -24.80 10.43
C GLU A 459 10.47 -26.19 11.00
N LYS A 460 9.48 -27.08 10.95
CA LYS A 460 9.59 -28.49 11.35
C LYS A 460 8.53 -29.34 10.65
N VAL A 461 8.67 -30.66 10.75
CA VAL A 461 7.69 -31.63 10.24
C VAL A 461 7.18 -32.46 11.42
N GLN A 462 5.86 -32.62 11.53
CA GLN A 462 5.23 -33.44 12.56
C GLN A 462 5.35 -34.94 12.26
N PRO A 463 5.22 -35.82 13.27
CA PRO A 463 5.18 -37.29 13.07
C PRO A 463 4.16 -37.74 12.02
N SER A 464 3.05 -37.02 11.88
CA SER A 464 2.03 -37.26 10.84
C SER A 464 2.51 -37.06 9.39
N GLY A 465 3.65 -36.38 9.22
CA GLY A 465 4.19 -35.88 7.95
C GLY A 465 3.72 -34.47 7.56
N LEU A 466 2.92 -33.80 8.39
CA LEU A 466 2.46 -32.43 8.13
C LEU A 466 3.54 -31.40 8.46
N GLU A 467 3.72 -30.42 7.58
CA GLU A 467 4.63 -29.30 7.78
C GLU A 467 4.11 -28.38 8.91
N VAL A 468 5.05 -27.75 9.63
CA VAL A 468 4.78 -26.65 10.55
C VAL A 468 5.51 -25.41 10.04
N GLY A 469 4.81 -24.30 9.90
CA GLY A 469 5.43 -23.06 9.46
C GLY A 469 4.50 -21.85 9.48
N ALA A 470 4.99 -20.74 8.92
CA ALA A 470 4.28 -19.48 8.88
C ALA A 470 3.24 -19.47 7.75
N THR A 471 1.98 -19.18 8.10
CA THR A 471 0.86 -19.08 7.13
C THR A 471 1.16 -18.13 5.98
N THR A 472 1.82 -16.99 6.25
CA THR A 472 2.20 -16.01 5.22
C THR A 472 3.18 -16.59 4.19
N ALA A 473 4.06 -17.49 4.61
CA ALA A 473 5.06 -18.12 3.75
C ALA A 473 4.42 -19.15 2.81
N HIS A 474 3.48 -19.95 3.32
CA HIS A 474 2.69 -20.86 2.49
C HIS A 474 1.85 -20.12 1.45
N ILE A 475 1.24 -18.98 1.83
CA ILE A 475 0.50 -18.14 0.88
C ILE A 475 1.43 -17.62 -0.19
N TYR A 476 2.60 -17.08 0.18
CA TYR A 476 3.57 -16.57 -0.78
C TYR A 476 4.05 -17.68 -1.75
N ALA A 477 4.40 -18.86 -1.24
CA ALA A 477 4.82 -19.98 -2.07
C ALA A 477 3.73 -20.49 -3.04
N SER A 478 2.46 -20.16 -2.80
CA SER A 478 1.33 -20.53 -3.65
C SER A 478 0.95 -19.47 -4.70
N LEU A 479 1.63 -18.32 -4.74
CA LEU A 479 1.31 -17.26 -5.69
C LEU A 479 1.72 -17.64 -7.12
N PRO A 480 0.95 -17.26 -8.15
CA PRO A 480 1.36 -17.43 -9.54
C PRO A 480 2.67 -16.70 -9.85
N GLY A 481 3.47 -17.23 -10.78
CA GLY A 481 4.81 -16.71 -11.12
C GLY A 481 4.84 -15.22 -11.51
N TRP A 482 3.79 -14.72 -12.17
CA TRP A 482 3.70 -13.30 -12.51
C TRP A 482 3.52 -12.40 -11.27
N LEU A 483 2.90 -12.90 -10.20
CA LEU A 483 2.68 -12.17 -8.95
C LEU A 483 3.90 -12.29 -8.02
N THR A 484 4.57 -13.45 -8.01
CA THR A 484 5.85 -13.59 -7.29
C THR A 484 6.90 -12.63 -7.84
N ASN A 485 6.88 -12.33 -9.14
CA ASN A 485 7.74 -11.32 -9.75
C ASN A 485 7.53 -9.89 -9.22
N MET A 486 6.39 -9.60 -8.57
CA MET A 486 6.20 -8.31 -7.89
C MET A 486 6.96 -8.23 -6.56
N TYR A 487 7.33 -9.36 -5.96
CA TYR A 487 8.06 -9.39 -4.70
C TYR A 487 9.56 -9.23 -4.93
N VAL A 488 10.20 -8.42 -4.09
CA VAL A 488 11.64 -8.14 -4.18
C VAL A 488 12.48 -9.34 -3.72
N VAL A 489 12.00 -10.05 -2.69
CA VAL A 489 12.76 -11.08 -1.99
C VAL A 489 12.16 -12.45 -2.29
N PRO A 490 12.90 -13.36 -2.96
CA PRO A 490 12.46 -14.74 -3.17
C PRO A 490 12.15 -15.43 -1.84
N TYR A 491 11.09 -16.24 -1.79
CA TYR A 491 10.60 -16.82 -0.53
C TYR A 491 11.67 -17.67 0.20
N MET A 492 12.57 -18.33 -0.53
CA MET A 492 13.63 -19.16 0.03
C MET A 492 14.62 -18.38 0.90
N ILE A 493 14.83 -17.09 0.61
CA ILE A 493 15.74 -16.23 1.40
C ILE A 493 15.25 -16.08 2.85
N TYR A 494 13.93 -16.14 3.09
CA TYR A 494 13.39 -16.12 4.46
C TYR A 494 13.72 -17.40 5.25
N GLY A 495 14.03 -18.50 4.55
CA GLY A 495 14.44 -19.79 5.08
C GLY A 495 15.88 -19.85 5.61
N LEU A 496 16.72 -18.85 5.33
CA LEU A 496 18.12 -18.83 5.78
C LEU A 496 18.22 -18.84 7.31
N GLU A 497 19.02 -19.78 7.82
CA GLU A 497 19.27 -20.00 9.26
C GLU A 497 20.04 -18.83 9.87
N ASP A 498 21.14 -18.40 9.25
CA ASP A 498 21.92 -17.24 9.69
C ASP A 498 21.10 -15.95 9.52
N PRO A 499 20.70 -15.27 10.62
CA PRO A 499 19.89 -14.06 10.56
C PRO A 499 20.61 -12.88 9.89
N THR A 500 21.93 -12.76 10.10
CA THR A 500 22.73 -11.67 9.53
C THR A 500 22.84 -11.86 8.03
N LEU A 501 23.19 -13.07 7.59
CA LEU A 501 23.29 -13.40 6.16
C LEU A 501 21.95 -13.19 5.46
N LYS A 502 20.85 -13.63 6.07
CA LYS A 502 19.48 -13.40 5.58
C LYS A 502 19.18 -11.92 5.34
N TYR A 503 19.41 -11.06 6.33
CA TYR A 503 19.10 -9.64 6.20
C TYR A 503 20.06 -8.91 5.24
N LEU A 504 21.33 -9.33 5.15
CA LEU A 504 22.27 -8.81 4.16
C LEU A 504 21.86 -9.19 2.73
N SER A 505 21.40 -10.43 2.50
CA SER A 505 20.82 -10.86 1.23
C SER A 505 19.58 -10.02 0.85
N ILE A 506 18.68 -9.78 1.81
CA ILE A 506 17.50 -8.91 1.60
C ILE A 506 17.94 -7.48 1.25
N LEU A 507 18.87 -6.90 2.01
CA LEU A 507 19.40 -5.56 1.75
C LEU A 507 20.01 -5.45 0.36
N ARG A 508 20.77 -6.46 -0.05
CA ARG A 508 21.38 -6.46 -1.38
C ARG A 508 20.33 -6.50 -2.48
N LEU A 509 19.28 -7.32 -2.35
CA LEU A 509 18.16 -7.34 -3.30
C LEU A 509 17.40 -6.01 -3.34
N VAL A 510 17.16 -5.41 -2.17
CA VAL A 510 16.53 -4.08 -2.03
C VAL A 510 17.33 -2.99 -2.75
N LEU A 511 18.66 -3.00 -2.61
CA LEU A 511 19.55 -2.03 -3.27
C LEU A 511 19.58 -2.18 -4.80
N SER A 512 19.18 -3.32 -5.36
CA SER A 512 19.02 -3.48 -6.81
C SER A 512 17.67 -3.01 -7.36
N GLN A 513 16.71 -2.65 -6.51
CA GLN A 513 15.38 -2.20 -6.94
C GLN A 513 15.17 -0.74 -6.58
N ARG A 514 14.82 0.10 -7.55
CA ARG A 514 14.47 1.53 -7.32
C ARG A 514 12.96 1.73 -7.16
N ASP A 515 12.13 0.84 -7.68
CA ASP A 515 10.67 0.96 -7.78
C ASP A 515 9.91 0.23 -6.66
N ILE A 516 10.49 0.10 -5.47
CA ILE A 516 9.78 -0.47 -4.31
C ILE A 516 8.75 0.56 -3.81
N THR A 517 7.47 0.22 -3.94
CA THR A 517 6.34 1.11 -3.61
C THR A 517 5.54 0.66 -2.39
N PHE A 518 5.62 -0.64 -2.05
CA PHE A 518 4.96 -1.20 -0.88
C PHE A 518 5.96 -1.97 -0.02
N VAL A 519 5.98 -1.66 1.27
CA VAL A 519 6.80 -2.33 2.26
C VAL A 519 5.88 -2.89 3.34
N ALA A 520 6.02 -4.16 3.70
CA ALA A 520 5.25 -4.73 4.80
C ALA A 520 6.12 -5.62 5.69
N ALA A 521 6.00 -5.41 6.99
CA ALA A 521 6.56 -6.28 8.01
C ALA A 521 5.61 -6.24 9.21
N ALA A 522 5.24 -7.41 9.75
CA ALA A 522 4.30 -7.46 10.88
C ALA A 522 4.77 -6.56 12.04
N ASN A 523 6.04 -6.67 12.44
CA ASN A 523 6.64 -5.80 13.45
C ASN A 523 7.53 -4.72 12.82
N PRO A 524 7.34 -3.43 13.15
CA PRO A 524 8.20 -2.33 12.67
C PRO A 524 9.69 -2.50 13.03
N SER A 525 10.03 -3.23 14.09
CA SER A 525 11.42 -3.51 14.48
C SER A 525 12.23 -4.23 13.39
N THR A 526 11.58 -5.04 12.55
CA THR A 526 12.23 -5.69 11.41
C THR A 526 12.79 -4.66 10.42
N LEU A 527 12.04 -3.59 10.14
CA LEU A 527 12.49 -2.53 9.22
C LEU A 527 13.57 -1.64 9.86
N LEU A 528 13.48 -1.40 11.17
CA LEU A 528 14.56 -0.72 11.90
C LEU A 528 15.86 -1.53 11.89
N LYS A 529 15.79 -2.86 11.96
CA LYS A 529 16.97 -3.73 11.85
C LYS A 529 17.62 -3.67 10.47
N ILE A 530 16.81 -3.56 9.41
CA ILE A 530 17.31 -3.33 8.04
C ILE A 530 18.09 -2.02 7.97
N GLU A 531 17.57 -0.93 8.55
CA GLU A 531 18.29 0.35 8.61
C GLU A 531 19.60 0.25 9.41
N GLU A 532 19.57 -0.42 10.55
CA GLU A 532 20.76 -0.64 11.38
C GLU A 532 21.85 -1.39 10.60
N LEU A 533 21.51 -2.55 10.02
CA LEU A 533 22.45 -3.36 9.24
C LEU A 533 22.97 -2.65 7.99
N ALA A 534 22.13 -1.84 7.33
CA ALA A 534 22.55 -1.02 6.19
C ALA A 534 23.63 0.00 6.58
N ASN A 535 23.58 0.55 7.80
CA ASN A 535 24.60 1.46 8.30
C ASN A 535 25.87 0.73 8.73
N THR A 536 25.73 -0.39 9.44
CA THR A 536 26.85 -1.22 9.93
C THR A 536 27.66 -1.81 8.79
N HIS A 537 27.02 -2.30 7.73
CA HIS A 537 27.68 -2.94 6.57
C HIS A 537 27.71 -2.04 5.32
N PHE A 538 27.58 -0.74 5.50
CA PHE A 538 27.39 0.21 4.40
C PHE A 538 28.46 0.11 3.31
N ASP A 539 29.74 0.12 3.69
CA ASP A 539 30.83 0.19 2.71
C ASP A 539 30.89 -1.05 1.82
N SER A 540 30.63 -2.23 2.40
CA SER A 540 30.53 -3.49 1.66
C SER A 540 29.33 -3.49 0.72
N LEU A 541 28.14 -3.15 1.24
CA LEU A 541 26.89 -3.16 0.48
C LEU A 541 26.91 -2.17 -0.71
N VAL A 542 27.49 -0.99 -0.52
CA VAL A 542 27.59 0.02 -1.58
C VAL A 542 28.63 -0.37 -2.62
N THR A 543 29.74 -1.00 -2.22
CA THR A 543 30.72 -1.56 -3.16
C THR A 543 30.13 -2.70 -3.98
N ASP A 544 29.35 -3.57 -3.34
CA ASP A 544 28.59 -4.65 -3.99
C ASP A 544 27.55 -4.12 -4.96
N LEU A 545 26.86 -3.03 -4.62
CA LEU A 545 25.93 -2.34 -5.50
C LEU A 545 26.64 -1.73 -6.72
N GLU A 546 27.80 -1.10 -6.52
CA GLU A 546 28.58 -0.49 -7.59
C GLU A 546 29.11 -1.53 -8.59
N LYS A 547 29.52 -2.71 -8.10
CA LYS A 547 30.08 -3.80 -8.91
C LYS A 547 29.03 -4.77 -9.44
N GLY A 548 27.80 -4.74 -8.91
CA GLY A 548 26.75 -5.72 -9.24
C GLY A 548 26.95 -7.09 -8.60
N GLY A 549 27.75 -7.19 -7.53
CA GLY A 549 28.04 -8.44 -6.82
C GLY A 549 27.35 -8.55 -5.47
N PHE A 550 27.66 -9.61 -4.74
CA PHE A 550 27.36 -9.75 -3.31
C PHE A 550 28.54 -10.43 -2.62
N SER A 551 29.23 -9.73 -1.73
CA SER A 551 30.44 -10.20 -1.03
C SER A 551 30.21 -11.48 -0.24
N GLU A 552 29.02 -11.65 0.33
CA GLU A 552 28.64 -12.81 1.13
C GLU A 552 28.02 -13.96 0.30
N LEU A 553 28.01 -13.86 -1.03
CA LEU A 553 27.34 -14.83 -1.92
C LEU A 553 27.82 -16.27 -1.67
N HIS A 554 29.12 -16.46 -1.49
CA HIS A 554 29.75 -17.77 -1.25
C HIS A 554 29.29 -18.48 0.04
N LYS A 555 28.69 -17.75 0.99
CA LYS A 555 28.18 -18.30 2.25
C LYS A 555 26.75 -18.86 2.12
N LEU A 556 26.08 -18.59 1.00
CA LEU A 556 24.71 -19.04 0.77
C LEU A 556 24.67 -20.45 0.17
N PRO A 557 23.56 -21.19 0.32
CA PRO A 557 23.37 -22.42 -0.45
C PRO A 557 23.19 -22.13 -1.94
N ALA A 558 23.42 -23.15 -2.78
CA ALA A 558 23.54 -22.97 -4.23
C ALA A 558 22.29 -22.40 -4.92
N ALA A 559 21.10 -22.72 -4.42
CA ALA A 559 19.85 -22.21 -4.98
C ALA A 559 19.68 -20.70 -4.73
N GLU A 560 19.97 -20.25 -3.50
CA GLU A 560 19.94 -18.85 -3.10
C GLU A 560 21.03 -18.04 -3.79
N GLN A 561 22.22 -18.64 -4.02
CA GLN A 561 23.28 -18.00 -4.80
C GLN A 561 22.81 -17.65 -6.22
N ALA A 562 22.17 -18.60 -6.91
CA ALA A 562 21.67 -18.38 -8.26
C ALA A 562 20.63 -17.25 -8.32
N GLU A 563 19.69 -17.24 -7.37
CA GLU A 563 18.66 -16.20 -7.26
C GLU A 563 19.23 -14.81 -7.00
N ILE A 564 20.21 -14.69 -6.10
CA ILE A 564 20.83 -13.39 -5.80
C ILE A 564 21.67 -12.92 -6.99
N ALA A 565 22.47 -13.80 -7.59
CA ALA A 565 23.32 -13.46 -8.73
C ALA A 565 22.51 -12.97 -9.93
N GLU A 566 21.34 -13.57 -10.20
CA GLU A 566 20.47 -13.14 -11.29
C GLU A 566 19.85 -11.76 -11.05
N ARG A 567 19.55 -11.41 -9.79
CA ARG A 567 18.78 -10.20 -9.43
C ARG A 567 19.65 -8.99 -9.07
N CYS A 568 20.92 -9.23 -8.76
CA CYS A 568 21.85 -8.18 -8.35
C CYS A 568 22.54 -7.56 -9.56
N THR A 569 22.06 -6.39 -9.98
CA THR A 569 22.70 -5.59 -11.03
C THR A 569 23.62 -4.51 -10.46
N ALA A 570 24.58 -4.05 -11.26
CA ALA A 570 25.45 -2.92 -10.94
C ALA A 570 24.70 -1.57 -11.07
N ASP A 571 24.89 -0.66 -10.12
CA ASP A 571 24.31 0.70 -10.13
C ASP A 571 25.28 1.71 -9.46
N SER A 572 26.30 2.12 -10.21
CA SER A 572 27.33 3.06 -9.72
C SER A 572 26.77 4.45 -9.39
N GLU A 573 25.72 4.89 -10.09
CA GLU A 573 25.06 6.17 -9.82
C GLU A 573 24.40 6.14 -8.42
N ARG A 574 23.61 5.11 -8.13
CA ARG A 574 22.97 4.95 -6.81
C ARG A 574 24.00 4.79 -5.71
N ALA A 575 25.08 4.05 -5.96
CA ALA A 575 26.17 3.90 -5.02
C ALA A 575 26.80 5.27 -4.67
N ALA A 576 27.08 6.12 -5.67
CA ALA A 576 27.62 7.46 -5.46
C ALA A 576 26.67 8.35 -4.64
N VAL A 577 25.38 8.35 -4.98
CA VAL A 577 24.33 9.11 -4.24
C VAL A 577 24.27 8.68 -2.77
N LEU A 578 24.29 7.38 -2.48
CA LEU A 578 24.26 6.89 -1.11
C LEU A 578 25.51 7.31 -0.32
N ARG A 579 26.71 7.30 -0.94
CA ARG A 579 27.94 7.78 -0.29
C ARG A 579 27.85 9.28 0.04
N GLU A 580 27.37 10.09 -0.90
CA GLU A 580 27.17 11.53 -0.68
C GLU A 580 26.21 11.80 0.48
N ILE A 581 25.07 11.09 0.51
CA ILE A 581 24.09 11.22 1.59
C ILE A 581 24.71 10.81 2.93
N LYS A 582 25.42 9.68 3.00
CA LYS A 582 26.06 9.24 4.26
C LYS A 582 27.12 10.23 4.73
N ALA A 583 27.91 10.80 3.81
CA ALA A 583 28.90 11.83 4.15
C ALA A 583 28.26 13.11 4.70
N ARG A 584 27.09 13.50 4.16
CA ARG A 584 26.37 14.70 4.58
C ARG A 584 25.58 14.52 5.88
N GLU A 585 24.90 13.38 6.05
CA GLU A 585 23.93 13.16 7.13
C GLU A 585 24.45 12.23 8.24
N GLY A 586 25.65 11.65 8.07
CA GLY A 586 26.29 10.72 9.01
C GLY A 586 25.71 9.31 9.01
N LYS A 587 24.49 9.12 8.49
CA LYS A 587 23.80 7.84 8.42
C LYS A 587 22.84 7.75 7.24
N ILE A 588 22.45 6.53 6.92
CA ILE A 588 21.42 6.21 5.94
C ILE A 588 20.12 5.85 6.64
N LEU A 589 19.00 6.36 6.13
CA LEU A 589 17.65 6.06 6.57
C LEU A 589 16.91 5.26 5.49
N LEU A 590 15.76 4.67 5.85
CA LEU A 590 14.94 3.90 4.92
C LEU A 590 14.45 4.73 3.74
N LYS A 591 14.20 6.04 3.89
CA LYS A 591 13.85 6.94 2.78
C LYS A 591 14.93 7.03 1.69
N HIS A 592 16.20 6.78 2.03
CA HIS A 592 17.30 6.77 1.05
C HIS A 592 17.42 5.40 0.37
N LEU A 593 17.16 4.32 1.11
CA LEU A 593 17.17 2.96 0.59
C LEU A 593 15.93 2.66 -0.26
N LEU A 594 14.78 3.23 0.09
CA LEU A 594 13.45 2.93 -0.45
C LEU A 594 12.70 4.23 -0.86
N PRO A 595 13.29 5.06 -1.75
CA PRO A 595 12.82 6.42 -1.99
C PRO A 595 11.42 6.53 -2.61
N ASN A 596 10.94 5.46 -3.26
CA ASN A 596 9.65 5.41 -3.94
C ASN A 596 8.54 4.73 -3.13
N THR A 597 8.79 4.42 -1.84
CA THR A 597 7.77 3.81 -0.97
C THR A 597 6.56 4.72 -0.89
N ARG A 598 5.37 4.14 -1.07
CA ARG A 598 4.08 4.82 -0.99
C ARG A 598 3.32 4.40 0.26
N LEU A 599 3.39 3.11 0.59
CA LEU A 599 2.66 2.52 1.71
C LEU A 599 3.57 1.59 2.53
N VAL A 600 3.48 1.71 3.86
CA VAL A 600 4.09 0.79 4.82
C VAL A 600 3.00 0.07 5.61
N GLY A 601 3.00 -1.26 5.57
CA GLY A 601 2.13 -2.13 6.36
C GLY A 601 2.85 -2.71 7.57
N CYS A 602 2.50 -2.30 8.79
CA CYS A 602 3.05 -2.85 10.03
C CYS A 602 2.12 -2.60 11.22
N TRP A 603 2.27 -3.36 12.32
CA TRP A 603 1.54 -3.09 13.56
C TRP A 603 1.94 -1.72 14.15
N GLN A 604 0.93 -0.93 14.51
CA GLN A 604 1.09 0.45 15.00
C GLN A 604 0.76 0.59 16.50
N GLY A 605 0.07 -0.40 17.07
CA GLY A 605 -0.40 -0.41 18.46
C GLY A 605 0.32 -1.41 19.37
N GLY A 606 -0.18 -1.53 20.61
CA GLY A 606 0.37 -2.44 21.62
C GLY A 606 1.87 -2.22 21.88
N SER A 607 2.62 -3.31 22.01
CA SER A 607 4.07 -3.30 22.24
C SER A 607 4.88 -2.71 21.07
N CYS A 608 4.28 -2.59 19.87
CA CYS A 608 4.97 -2.08 18.69
C CYS A 608 4.95 -0.55 18.58
N ARG A 609 4.21 0.17 19.44
CA ARG A 609 3.96 1.62 19.29
C ARG A 609 5.25 2.44 19.23
N LEU A 610 6.21 2.19 20.13
CA LEU A 610 7.47 2.92 20.18
C LEU A 610 8.33 2.69 18.92
N ALA A 611 8.45 1.43 18.51
CA ALA A 611 9.18 1.07 17.30
C ALA A 611 8.52 1.67 16.04
N TYR A 612 7.19 1.72 15.99
CA TYR A 612 6.44 2.38 14.93
C TYR A 612 6.73 3.89 14.85
N GLU A 613 6.70 4.60 15.97
CA GLU A 613 7.01 6.06 15.99
C GLU A 613 8.45 6.34 15.53
N LYS A 614 9.40 5.47 15.88
CA LYS A 614 10.78 5.56 15.37
C LYS A 614 10.84 5.29 13.87
N LEU A 615 10.12 4.27 13.39
CA LEU A 615 10.08 3.90 11.97
C LEU A 615 9.54 5.03 11.09
N LYS A 616 8.52 5.76 11.54
CA LYS A 616 7.95 6.90 10.80
C LYS A 616 8.98 7.96 10.45
N LYS A 617 9.94 8.21 11.35
CA LYS A 617 11.02 9.20 11.16
C LYS A 617 12.06 8.77 10.12
N SER A 618 12.08 7.49 9.74
CA SER A 618 13.05 6.94 8.79
C SER A 618 12.60 7.00 7.33
N PHE A 619 11.29 7.02 7.10
CA PHE A 619 10.69 7.15 5.76
C PHE A 619 10.41 8.62 5.41
N ALA A 620 10.01 8.87 4.15
CA ALA A 620 9.58 10.19 3.72
C ALA A 620 8.21 10.53 4.32
N GLU A 621 7.95 11.81 4.59
CA GLU A 621 6.69 12.29 5.18
C GLU A 621 5.45 11.99 4.33
N SER A 622 5.64 11.79 3.02
CA SER A 622 4.55 11.44 2.08
C SER A 622 4.09 9.99 2.17
N VAL A 623 4.81 9.12 2.87
CA VAL A 623 4.49 7.69 3.02
C VAL A 623 3.24 7.51 3.89
N GLN A 624 2.29 6.72 3.39
CA GLN A 624 1.13 6.29 4.17
C GLN A 624 1.45 5.04 4.99
N TYR A 625 0.79 4.90 6.14
CA TYR A 625 0.97 3.76 7.05
C TYR A 625 -0.38 3.09 7.28
N LYS A 626 -0.41 1.76 7.16
CA LYS A 626 -1.61 0.97 7.45
C LYS A 626 -1.29 -0.14 8.44
N ASP A 627 -2.11 -0.26 9.46
CA ASP A 627 -1.98 -1.37 10.41
C ASP A 627 -2.24 -2.69 9.68
N VAL A 628 -1.54 -3.77 10.06
CA VAL A 628 -1.78 -5.12 9.52
C VAL A 628 -3.13 -5.68 10.01
N GLY A 629 -3.64 -5.14 11.12
CA GLY A 629 -4.84 -5.57 11.81
C GLY A 629 -4.55 -6.53 12.94
N TYR A 630 -5.60 -6.85 13.67
CA TYR A 630 -5.56 -7.82 14.75
C TYR A 630 -5.44 -9.24 14.18
N VAL A 631 -4.21 -9.76 14.16
CA VAL A 631 -3.85 -11.08 13.64
C VAL A 631 -3.09 -11.87 14.72
N ALA A 632 -3.47 -13.12 14.91
CA ALA A 632 -2.72 -14.12 15.67
C ALA A 632 -2.63 -15.43 14.87
N SER A 633 -1.99 -16.44 15.45
CA SER A 633 -1.86 -17.75 14.80
C SER A 633 -3.20 -18.49 14.73
N GLU A 634 -4.15 -18.15 15.60
CA GLU A 634 -5.55 -18.61 15.56
C GLU A 634 -6.33 -18.02 14.37
N GLY A 635 -5.90 -16.88 13.82
CA GLY A 635 -6.62 -16.23 12.73
C GLY A 635 -6.38 -14.73 12.57
N ARG A 636 -7.11 -14.12 11.63
CA ARG A 636 -7.24 -12.66 11.54
C ARG A 636 -8.57 -12.24 12.14
N MET A 637 -8.54 -11.63 13.32
CA MET A 637 -9.73 -11.24 14.06
C MET A 637 -10.36 -9.95 13.53
N ALA A 638 -9.55 -9.02 13.00
CA ALA A 638 -10.08 -7.78 12.42
C ALA A 638 -9.23 -7.20 11.28
N VAL A 639 -9.86 -6.36 10.45
CA VAL A 639 -9.27 -5.67 9.29
C VAL A 639 -9.36 -4.15 9.48
N PRO A 640 -8.24 -3.41 9.50
CA PRO A 640 -8.24 -1.97 9.71
C PRO A 640 -8.98 -1.19 8.62
N MET A 641 -9.79 -0.23 9.06
CA MET A 641 -10.48 0.70 8.16
C MET A 641 -9.50 1.66 7.44
N PRO A 642 -9.90 2.31 6.34
CA PRO A 642 -9.03 3.25 5.61
C PRO A 642 -8.72 4.53 6.39
N HIS A 643 -9.71 5.09 7.09
CA HIS A 643 -9.60 6.41 7.74
C HIS A 643 -10.08 6.43 9.20
N ASP A 644 -10.62 5.32 9.72
CA ASP A 644 -10.98 5.18 11.13
C ASP A 644 -9.86 4.50 11.89
N GLU A 645 -9.70 4.85 13.17
CA GLU A 645 -8.71 4.19 14.05
C GLU A 645 -9.08 2.74 14.38
N GLY A 646 -10.30 2.31 14.06
CA GLY A 646 -10.86 1.00 14.37
C GLY A 646 -10.74 -0.04 13.26
N GLU A 647 -10.99 -1.30 13.61
CA GLU A 647 -10.87 -2.44 12.71
C GLU A 647 -12.20 -3.21 12.61
N LEU A 648 -12.58 -3.60 11.40
CA LEU A 648 -13.76 -4.42 11.14
C LEU A 648 -13.50 -5.86 11.61
N PRO A 649 -14.28 -6.42 12.55
CA PRO A 649 -14.16 -7.81 12.95
C PRO A 649 -14.42 -8.76 11.78
N SER A 650 -13.74 -9.91 11.73
CA SER A 650 -13.93 -10.94 10.69
C SER A 650 -15.25 -11.71 10.89
N LEU A 651 -16.33 -11.15 10.37
CA LEU A 651 -17.72 -11.54 10.70
C LEU A 651 -18.16 -12.94 10.23
N PHE A 652 -17.49 -13.52 9.23
CA PHE A 652 -17.99 -14.71 8.54
C PHE A 652 -17.21 -15.98 8.89
N GLU A 653 -16.13 -15.85 9.65
CA GLU A 653 -15.15 -16.93 9.82
C GLU A 653 -14.95 -17.34 11.28
N TYR A 654 -15.25 -16.44 12.21
CA TYR A 654 -15.16 -16.69 13.65
C TYR A 654 -16.45 -16.30 14.32
N PHE A 655 -16.84 -17.07 15.34
CA PHE A 655 -17.83 -16.63 16.30
C PHE A 655 -17.11 -15.96 17.48
N PHE A 656 -17.51 -14.74 17.81
CA PHE A 656 -16.90 -13.90 18.83
C PHE A 656 -17.79 -13.77 20.06
N GLU A 657 -17.18 -13.95 21.22
CA GLU A 657 -17.72 -13.62 22.54
C GLU A 657 -16.75 -12.70 23.28
N PHE A 658 -17.24 -11.99 24.29
CA PHE A 658 -16.48 -10.96 24.99
C PHE A 658 -16.79 -10.92 26.48
N GLN A 659 -15.80 -10.55 27.29
CA GLN A 659 -15.99 -10.18 28.69
C GLN A 659 -15.52 -8.74 28.89
N GLU A 660 -16.40 -7.87 29.38
CA GLU A 660 -15.99 -6.50 29.73
C GLU A 660 -14.92 -6.55 30.81
N VAL A 661 -13.86 -5.76 30.66
CA VAL A 661 -12.83 -5.62 31.70
C VAL A 661 -12.98 -4.29 32.42
N ASP A 662 -12.59 -4.26 33.70
CA ASP A 662 -12.44 -3.03 34.44
C ASP A 662 -11.13 -2.29 34.09
N SER A 663 -10.85 -1.19 34.81
CA SER A 663 -9.63 -0.39 34.64
C SER A 663 -8.34 -1.17 34.86
N ASP A 664 -8.40 -2.24 35.67
CA ASP A 664 -7.26 -3.07 36.03
C ASP A 664 -7.07 -4.26 35.08
N GLY A 665 -8.05 -4.49 34.20
CA GLY A 665 -8.05 -5.55 33.21
C GLY A 665 -8.71 -6.85 33.70
N ASP A 666 -9.39 -6.81 34.84
CA ASP A 666 -10.07 -7.98 35.40
C ASP A 666 -11.45 -8.17 34.73
N ALA A 667 -11.73 -9.43 34.38
CA ALA A 667 -12.91 -9.80 33.61
C ALA A 667 -14.19 -9.75 34.45
N LYS A 668 -15.22 -9.09 33.94
CA LYS A 668 -16.58 -9.21 34.47
C LYS A 668 -17.17 -10.59 34.15
N PRO A 669 -18.10 -11.10 34.98
CA PRO A 669 -18.65 -12.45 34.80
C PRO A 669 -19.57 -12.58 33.59
N GLU A 670 -20.12 -11.48 33.09
CA GLU A 670 -21.05 -11.47 31.96
C GLU A 670 -20.33 -11.74 30.63
N ILE A 671 -20.91 -12.63 29.82
CA ILE A 671 -20.44 -12.94 28.47
C ILE A 671 -21.33 -12.22 27.47
N LEU A 672 -20.72 -11.42 26.62
CA LEU A 672 -21.38 -10.59 25.63
C LEU A 672 -21.10 -11.09 24.21
N THR A 673 -22.06 -10.90 23.32
CA THR A 673 -21.89 -11.09 21.87
C THR A 673 -21.44 -9.79 21.20
N LEU A 674 -20.96 -9.91 19.96
CA LEU A 674 -20.42 -8.77 19.21
C LEU A 674 -21.39 -7.58 19.11
N ASP A 675 -22.70 -7.82 18.97
CA ASP A 675 -23.75 -6.79 18.89
C ASP A 675 -24.01 -6.04 20.21
N GLN A 676 -23.49 -6.53 21.33
CA GLN A 676 -23.71 -5.94 22.66
C GLN A 676 -22.57 -5.03 23.12
N LEU A 677 -21.50 -4.91 22.32
CA LEU A 677 -20.34 -4.12 22.72
C LEU A 677 -20.60 -2.61 22.69
N GLN A 678 -19.95 -1.90 23.59
CA GLN A 678 -20.13 -0.45 23.76
C GLN A 678 -18.84 0.30 23.43
N VAL A 679 -18.98 1.39 22.69
CA VAL A 679 -17.85 2.26 22.30
C VAL A 679 -17.16 2.82 23.55
N GLY A 680 -15.83 2.80 23.55
CA GLY A 680 -14.99 3.30 24.64
C GLY A 680 -14.68 2.27 25.73
N LYS A 681 -15.32 1.11 25.72
CA LYS A 681 -15.06 0.02 26.67
C LYS A 681 -14.00 -0.96 26.16
N GLU A 682 -13.36 -1.65 27.11
CA GLU A 682 -12.37 -2.70 26.86
C GLU A 682 -12.96 -4.07 27.20
N TYR A 683 -12.55 -5.08 26.42
CA TYR A 683 -13.08 -6.44 26.55
C TYR A 683 -11.97 -7.47 26.34
N LEU A 684 -12.04 -8.58 27.07
CA LEU A 684 -11.35 -9.82 26.71
C LEU A 684 -12.09 -10.51 25.58
N ILE A 685 -11.35 -10.98 24.58
CA ILE A 685 -11.91 -11.68 23.43
C ILE A 685 -11.88 -13.21 23.62
N ILE A 686 -13.00 -13.83 23.29
CA ILE A 686 -13.20 -15.27 23.27
C ILE A 686 -13.62 -15.64 21.85
N ILE A 687 -13.02 -16.69 21.29
CA ILE A 687 -13.26 -17.08 19.91
C ILE A 687 -13.67 -18.55 19.79
N THR A 688 -14.57 -18.82 18.85
CA THR A 688 -14.80 -20.16 18.31
C THR A 688 -14.40 -20.19 16.84
N THR A 689 -13.56 -21.15 16.46
CA THR A 689 -12.92 -21.20 15.15
C THR A 689 -13.26 -22.50 14.40
N PRO A 690 -13.24 -22.49 13.06
CA PRO A 690 -13.38 -23.72 12.26
C PRO A 690 -12.23 -24.72 12.50
N ALA A 691 -11.11 -24.24 13.07
CA ALA A 691 -9.92 -25.02 13.40
C ALA A 691 -10.02 -25.79 14.74
N GLY A 692 -11.20 -25.87 15.34
CA GLY A 692 -11.47 -26.74 16.48
C GLY A 692 -11.19 -26.12 17.85
N LEU A 693 -11.08 -24.79 17.92
CA LEU A 693 -11.06 -24.04 19.17
C LEU A 693 -12.50 -23.61 19.49
N TYR A 694 -13.05 -24.04 20.62
CA TYR A 694 -14.43 -23.76 21.03
C TYR A 694 -14.43 -22.94 22.32
N ARG A 695 -15.05 -21.75 22.31
CA ARG A 695 -15.02 -20.78 23.42
C ARG A 695 -13.61 -20.57 24.00
N TYR A 696 -12.64 -20.44 23.10
CA TYR A 696 -11.24 -20.30 23.45
C TYR A 696 -10.93 -18.88 23.92
N HIS A 697 -10.47 -18.77 25.16
CA HIS A 697 -10.10 -17.51 25.77
C HIS A 697 -8.68 -17.10 25.32
N MET A 698 -8.57 -16.07 24.49
CA MET A 698 -7.30 -15.63 23.90
C MET A 698 -6.38 -14.90 24.88
N ASN A 699 -6.93 -14.47 26.02
CA ASN A 699 -6.29 -13.54 26.96
C ASN A 699 -5.79 -12.25 26.27
N ASP A 700 -6.59 -11.75 25.33
CA ASP A 700 -6.33 -10.50 24.60
C ASP A 700 -7.40 -9.47 24.93
N ILE A 701 -6.95 -8.28 25.32
CA ILE A 701 -7.82 -7.14 25.59
C ILE A 701 -7.91 -6.30 24.31
N ILE A 702 -9.14 -6.10 23.86
CA ILE A 702 -9.52 -5.22 22.76
C ILE A 702 -10.28 -4.01 23.29
N ALA A 703 -10.24 -2.91 22.55
CA ALA A 703 -11.08 -1.74 22.79
C ALA A 703 -12.06 -1.57 21.64
N VAL A 704 -13.29 -1.14 21.95
CA VAL A 704 -14.25 -0.72 20.92
C VAL A 704 -14.05 0.77 20.65
N THR A 705 -13.65 1.06 19.43
CA THR A 705 -13.21 2.41 19.01
C THR A 705 -14.32 3.22 18.34
N GLY A 706 -15.36 2.56 17.85
CA GLY A 706 -16.48 3.19 17.18
C GLY A 706 -17.50 2.19 16.66
N MET A 707 -18.51 2.69 15.95
CA MET A 707 -19.52 1.90 15.24
C MET A 707 -19.53 2.32 13.77
N HIS A 708 -19.56 1.36 12.85
CA HIS A 708 -19.62 1.62 11.42
C HIS A 708 -20.64 0.67 10.76
N GLU A 709 -21.68 1.22 10.15
CA GLU A 709 -22.76 0.44 9.49
C GLU A 709 -23.36 -0.66 10.40
N GLY A 710 -23.53 -0.35 11.70
CA GLY A 710 -24.06 -1.30 12.69
C GLY A 710 -23.04 -2.29 13.26
N ILE A 711 -21.76 -2.20 12.87
CA ILE A 711 -20.68 -3.09 13.32
C ILE A 711 -19.78 -2.34 14.32
N PRO A 712 -19.50 -2.90 15.51
CA PRO A 712 -18.50 -2.33 16.40
C PRO A 712 -17.11 -2.53 15.84
N LEU A 713 -16.36 -1.43 15.76
CA LEU A 713 -14.97 -1.43 15.36
C LEU A 713 -14.09 -1.78 16.56
N ILE A 714 -13.39 -2.90 16.48
CA ILE A 714 -12.52 -3.39 17.56
C ILE A 714 -11.06 -3.05 17.26
N LYS A 715 -10.22 -2.98 18.30
CA LYS A 715 -8.79 -2.78 18.15
C LYS A 715 -8.03 -3.48 19.27
N PHE A 716 -6.99 -4.22 18.92
CA PHE A 716 -6.11 -4.82 19.92
C PHE A 716 -5.41 -3.74 20.76
N LYS A 717 -5.47 -3.88 22.09
CA LYS A 717 -4.78 -3.00 23.04
C LYS A 717 -3.55 -3.67 23.62
N ARG A 718 -3.75 -4.79 24.31
CA ARG A 718 -2.72 -5.48 25.09
C ARG A 718 -3.11 -6.93 25.37
N LYS A 719 -2.13 -7.73 25.79
CA LYS A 719 -2.39 -9.01 26.45
C LYS A 719 -3.04 -8.76 27.81
N GLY A 720 -3.89 -9.68 28.24
CA GLY A 720 -4.45 -9.70 29.59
C GLY A 720 -3.41 -10.09 30.65
N SER A 721 -3.87 -10.32 31.88
CA SER A 721 -3.01 -10.61 33.03
C SER A 721 -2.05 -11.79 32.81
N GLY A 722 -0.86 -11.69 33.41
CA GLY A 722 0.14 -12.77 33.46
C GLY A 722 1.04 -12.91 32.22
N VAL A 723 1.03 -11.95 31.29
CA VAL A 723 1.82 -12.01 30.05
C VAL A 723 2.42 -10.63 29.70
N THR A 724 3.68 -10.61 29.25
CA THR A 724 4.34 -9.41 28.70
C THR A 724 4.92 -9.66 27.31
N SER A 725 5.09 -8.59 26.53
CA SER A 725 5.67 -8.64 25.18
C SER A 725 6.34 -7.32 24.81
N ILE A 726 7.52 -7.39 24.18
CA ILE A 726 8.23 -6.23 23.65
C ILE A 726 8.23 -6.24 22.12
N THR A 727 8.69 -7.33 21.49
CA THR A 727 8.83 -7.45 20.03
C THR A 727 7.88 -8.49 19.41
N GLY A 728 6.83 -8.82 20.16
CA GLY A 728 5.81 -9.79 19.79
C GLY A 728 6.03 -11.18 20.39
N GLU A 729 7.11 -11.41 21.14
CA GLU A 729 7.23 -12.59 22.00
C GLU A 729 6.23 -12.50 23.16
N LYS A 730 5.52 -13.58 23.48
CA LYS A 730 4.59 -13.62 24.62
C LYS A 730 5.26 -14.38 25.77
N LEU A 731 5.82 -13.65 26.73
CA LEU A 731 6.42 -14.24 27.92
C LEU A 731 5.38 -14.34 29.04
N TYR A 732 5.15 -15.54 29.56
CA TYR A 732 4.14 -15.81 30.58
C TYR A 732 4.76 -15.86 31.98
N GLU A 733 3.98 -15.46 32.99
CA GLU A 733 4.43 -15.32 34.36
C GLU A 733 4.93 -16.64 34.95
N ASN A 734 4.25 -17.75 34.67
CA ASN A 734 4.67 -19.08 35.10
C ASN A 734 6.00 -19.52 34.47
N GLN A 735 6.27 -19.23 33.19
CA GLN A 735 7.56 -19.52 32.55
C GLN A 735 8.69 -18.76 33.26
N PHE A 736 8.46 -17.50 33.58
CA PHE A 736 9.43 -16.72 34.35
C PHE A 736 9.64 -17.29 35.76
N LEU A 737 8.57 -17.61 36.49
CA LEU A 737 8.65 -18.18 37.84
C LEU A 737 9.31 -19.57 37.84
N GLU A 738 9.03 -20.41 36.85
CA GLU A 738 9.70 -21.71 36.67
C GLU A 738 11.19 -21.53 36.38
N ALA A 739 11.55 -20.59 35.51
CA ALA A 739 12.96 -20.25 35.27
C ALA A 739 13.66 -19.76 36.55
N VAL A 740 13.03 -18.86 37.32
CA VAL A 740 13.56 -18.40 38.61
C VAL A 740 13.70 -19.56 39.61
N SER A 741 12.73 -20.48 39.66
CA SER A 741 12.79 -21.68 40.50
C SER A 741 13.95 -22.59 40.12
N LEU A 742 14.20 -22.81 38.82
CA LEU A 742 15.35 -23.56 38.33
C LEU A 742 16.68 -22.91 38.73
N ILE A 743 16.76 -21.58 38.65
CA ILE A 743 17.94 -20.80 39.03
C ILE A 743 18.20 -20.89 40.54
N ASN A 744 17.17 -20.68 41.36
CA ASN A 744 17.24 -20.82 42.81
C ASN A 744 17.73 -22.22 43.21
N LYS A 745 17.20 -23.27 42.56
CA LYS A 745 17.63 -24.65 42.80
C LYS A 745 19.07 -24.90 42.36
N LYS A 746 19.47 -24.43 41.17
CA LYS A 746 20.80 -24.64 40.59
C LYS A 746 21.90 -23.98 41.41
N TYR A 747 21.63 -22.79 41.95
CA TYR A 747 22.63 -22.01 42.67
C TYR A 747 22.48 -22.04 44.20
N HIS A 748 21.51 -22.82 44.72
CA HIS A 748 21.17 -22.91 46.14
C HIS A 748 20.86 -21.53 46.76
N LEU A 749 20.02 -20.76 46.07
CA LEU A 749 19.60 -19.41 46.45
C LEU A 749 18.09 -19.35 46.70
N HIS A 750 17.66 -18.28 47.36
CA HIS A 750 16.26 -17.93 47.56
C HIS A 750 16.01 -16.51 47.09
N LEU A 751 16.25 -16.27 45.80
CA LEU A 751 16.04 -14.97 45.18
C LEU A 751 14.57 -14.81 44.79
N GLU A 752 13.95 -13.74 45.30
CA GLU A 752 12.70 -13.22 44.77
C GLU A 752 13.02 -12.29 43.59
N MET A 753 12.31 -12.45 42.49
CA MET A 753 12.58 -11.72 41.25
C MET A 753 11.29 -11.21 40.61
N MET A 754 11.36 -10.01 40.04
CA MET A 754 10.32 -9.41 39.21
C MET A 754 10.95 -8.97 37.89
N MET A 755 10.33 -9.32 36.77
CA MET A 755 10.82 -9.01 35.43
C MET A 755 9.94 -7.96 34.75
N ILE A 756 10.62 -6.95 34.21
CA ILE A 756 10.03 -5.75 33.64
C ILE A 756 10.39 -5.68 32.16
N ALA A 757 9.37 -5.64 31.31
CA ALA A 757 9.54 -5.40 29.88
C ALA A 757 9.92 -3.93 29.65
N HIS A 758 11.16 -3.66 29.21
CA HIS A 758 11.63 -2.30 28.88
C HIS A 758 11.55 -2.07 27.36
N GLU A 759 10.39 -1.61 26.90
CA GLU A 759 10.05 -1.59 25.47
C GLU A 759 10.99 -0.70 24.65
N GLU A 760 11.43 0.44 25.19
CA GLU A 760 12.34 1.37 24.49
C GLU A 760 13.72 0.77 24.18
N LYS A 761 14.23 -0.06 25.08
CA LYS A 761 15.57 -0.66 24.95
C LYS A 761 15.52 -2.09 24.42
N ALA A 762 14.33 -2.57 24.05
CA ALA A 762 14.10 -3.90 23.51
C ALA A 762 14.74 -5.03 24.34
N HIS A 763 14.67 -4.97 25.67
CA HIS A 763 15.12 -6.05 26.56
C HIS A 763 14.32 -6.05 27.87
N TYR A 764 14.50 -7.09 28.66
CA TYR A 764 13.86 -7.23 29.96
C TYR A 764 14.81 -6.90 31.11
N ILE A 765 14.33 -6.21 32.13
CA ILE A 765 15.07 -5.92 33.35
C ILE A 765 14.49 -6.77 34.48
N VAL A 766 15.34 -7.54 35.14
CA VAL A 766 14.95 -8.38 36.27
C VAL A 766 15.43 -7.71 37.55
N PHE A 767 14.49 -7.26 38.36
CA PHE A 767 14.76 -6.74 39.70
C PHE A 767 14.81 -7.89 40.69
N CYS A 768 15.83 -7.88 41.55
CA CYS A 768 16.03 -8.90 42.56
C CYS A 768 16.62 -8.27 43.83
N GLU A 769 16.04 -8.56 44.98
CA GLU A 769 16.65 -8.21 46.27
C GLU A 769 17.82 -9.14 46.55
N SER A 770 19.05 -8.62 46.49
CA SER A 770 20.25 -9.46 46.58
C SER A 770 21.47 -8.73 47.12
N GLU A 771 22.34 -9.48 47.79
CA GLU A 771 23.68 -9.05 48.20
C GLU A 771 24.80 -9.70 47.39
N LEU A 772 24.43 -10.38 46.29
CA LEU A 772 25.39 -11.01 45.40
C LEU A 772 26.18 -9.96 44.61
N GLY A 773 27.49 -10.19 44.47
CA GLY A 773 28.37 -9.36 43.64
C GLY A 773 28.06 -9.47 42.14
N ARG A 774 28.55 -8.50 41.36
CA ARG A 774 28.22 -8.33 39.93
C ARG A 774 28.53 -9.56 39.06
N GLU A 775 29.66 -10.23 39.29
CA GLU A 775 30.03 -11.44 38.53
C GLU A 775 28.99 -12.55 38.72
N ARG A 776 28.58 -12.81 39.96
CA ARG A 776 27.57 -13.83 40.27
C ARG A 776 26.21 -13.47 39.68
N LEU A 777 25.84 -12.19 39.69
CA LEU A 777 24.61 -11.71 39.04
C LEU A 777 24.67 -11.89 37.52
N GLN A 778 25.82 -11.69 36.88
CA GLN A 778 25.99 -11.94 35.44
C GLN A 778 25.87 -13.44 35.08
N GLU A 779 26.38 -14.33 35.93
CA GLU A 779 26.17 -15.78 35.76
C GLU A 779 24.69 -16.16 35.84
N ILE A 780 23.99 -15.62 36.83
CA ILE A 780 22.54 -15.82 37.03
C ILE A 780 21.76 -15.22 35.87
N GLU A 781 22.13 -14.03 35.41
CA GLU A 781 21.53 -13.32 34.27
C GLU A 781 21.60 -14.19 33.00
N LYS A 782 22.78 -14.74 32.70
CA LYS A 782 22.97 -15.63 31.56
C LYS A 782 22.14 -16.92 31.69
N ALA A 783 22.19 -17.56 32.86
CA ALA A 783 21.45 -18.80 33.09
C ALA A 783 19.93 -18.60 33.04
N LEU A 784 19.44 -17.44 33.49
CA LEU A 784 18.04 -17.07 33.40
C LEU A 784 17.63 -16.82 31.94
N ASP A 785 18.41 -16.07 31.16
CA ASP A 785 18.16 -15.84 29.73
C ASP A 785 18.11 -17.18 28.96
N GLU A 786 19.04 -18.11 29.25
CA GLU A 786 19.07 -19.46 28.67
C GLU A 786 17.83 -20.29 29.06
N ALA A 787 17.42 -20.27 30.34
CA ALA A 787 16.24 -20.97 30.80
C ALA A 787 14.95 -20.44 30.13
N LEU A 788 14.84 -19.12 29.97
CA LEU A 788 13.72 -18.49 29.26
C LEU A 788 13.72 -18.85 27.77
N CYS A 789 14.88 -18.87 27.12
CA CYS A 789 14.99 -19.33 25.73
C CYS A 789 14.53 -20.79 25.60
N ALA A 790 14.93 -21.66 26.52
CA ALA A 790 14.54 -23.07 26.51
C ALA A 790 13.03 -23.29 26.73
N GLN A 791 12.37 -22.41 27.50
CA GLN A 791 10.94 -22.53 27.81
C GLN A 791 10.04 -21.78 26.84
N ASN A 792 10.54 -20.76 26.15
CA ASN A 792 9.74 -19.91 25.28
C ASN A 792 10.40 -19.72 23.90
N MET A 793 9.88 -20.45 22.91
CA MET A 793 10.40 -20.43 21.55
C MET A 793 10.33 -19.05 20.87
N GLU A 794 9.32 -18.23 21.21
CA GLU A 794 9.22 -16.89 20.63
C GLU A 794 10.30 -16.00 21.23
N TYR A 795 10.50 -16.05 22.56
CA TYR A 795 11.60 -15.35 23.23
C TYR A 795 12.94 -15.74 22.59
N GLN A 796 13.23 -17.04 22.47
CA GLN A 796 14.43 -17.56 21.80
C GLN A 796 14.56 -16.99 20.37
N THR A 797 13.52 -17.11 19.55
CA THR A 797 13.53 -16.62 18.16
C THR A 797 13.82 -15.12 18.09
N LYS A 798 13.30 -14.30 19.02
CA LYS A 798 13.59 -12.86 19.06
C LYS A 798 15.03 -12.57 19.52
N ARG A 799 15.57 -13.35 20.47
CA ARG A 799 16.96 -13.27 20.92
C ARG A 799 17.94 -13.63 19.79
N GLU A 800 17.71 -14.76 19.10
CA GLU A 800 18.52 -15.22 17.96
C GLU A 800 18.48 -14.25 16.78
N SER A 801 17.29 -13.69 16.49
CA SER A 801 17.15 -12.68 15.44
C SER A 801 17.64 -11.27 15.83
N LEU A 802 18.21 -11.11 17.03
CA LEU A 802 18.71 -9.84 17.58
C LEU A 802 17.67 -8.73 17.67
N ARG A 803 16.38 -9.09 17.67
CA ARG A 803 15.27 -8.15 17.86
C ARG A 803 15.01 -7.86 19.33
N LEU A 804 15.43 -8.78 20.21
CA LEU A 804 15.33 -8.68 21.66
C LEU A 804 16.74 -8.86 22.27
N GLY A 805 17.16 -7.95 23.14
CA GLY A 805 18.41 -8.04 23.90
C GLY A 805 18.34 -9.01 25.08
N PRO A 806 19.49 -9.40 25.66
CA PRO A 806 19.53 -10.27 26.85
C PRO A 806 18.78 -9.64 28.01
N CYS A 807 18.13 -10.47 28.83
CA CYS A 807 17.60 -9.98 30.10
C CYS A 807 18.75 -9.45 30.98
N GLN A 808 18.48 -8.43 31.79
CA GLN A 808 19.49 -7.81 32.65
C GLN A 808 19.05 -7.80 34.11
N ILE A 809 19.89 -8.32 35.00
CA ILE A 809 19.60 -8.29 36.44
C ILE A 809 20.03 -6.95 37.04
N ARG A 810 19.17 -6.41 37.91
CA ARG A 810 19.40 -5.24 38.76
C ARG A 810 19.23 -5.67 40.21
N SER A 811 20.31 -5.53 40.97
CA SER A 811 20.32 -5.81 42.40
C SER A 811 19.70 -4.65 43.16
N MET A 812 18.72 -4.97 44.00
CA MET A 812 17.94 -4.02 44.79
C MET A 812 18.24 -4.19 46.28
N LYS A 813 18.15 -3.09 47.02
CA LYS A 813 18.20 -3.09 48.48
C LYS A 813 17.01 -3.87 49.06
N LYS A 814 17.24 -4.52 50.20
CA LYS A 814 16.19 -5.25 50.94
C LYS A 814 15.00 -4.35 51.25
N GLY A 815 13.78 -4.84 51.05
CA GLY A 815 12.53 -4.09 51.27
C GLY A 815 12.00 -3.35 50.04
N PHE A 816 12.67 -3.47 48.90
CA PHE A 816 12.21 -2.95 47.62
C PHE A 816 10.85 -3.50 47.19
N PHE A 817 10.63 -4.82 47.27
CA PHE A 817 9.36 -5.44 46.90
C PHE A 817 8.24 -5.07 47.88
N HIS A 818 8.57 -4.89 49.15
CA HIS A 818 7.63 -4.40 50.15
C HIS A 818 7.17 -2.97 49.84
N GLU A 819 8.11 -2.06 49.54
CA GLU A 819 7.76 -0.69 49.14
C GLU A 819 6.96 -0.66 47.85
N PHE A 820 7.36 -1.44 46.85
CA PHE A 820 6.62 -1.56 45.60
C PHE A 820 5.17 -2.02 45.85
N GLY A 821 4.99 -3.05 46.68
CA GLY A 821 3.66 -3.54 47.07
C GLY A 821 2.84 -2.50 47.83
N HIS A 822 3.44 -1.79 48.79
CA HIS A 822 2.77 -0.74 49.55
C HIS A 822 2.29 0.42 48.64
N GLN A 823 3.13 0.86 47.70
CA GLN A 823 2.76 1.88 46.72
C GLN A 823 1.64 1.38 45.80
N GLU A 824 1.73 0.13 45.32
CA GLU A 824 0.70 -0.44 44.46
C GLU A 824 -0.66 -0.57 45.17
N ILE A 825 -0.65 -1.07 46.41
CA ILE A 825 -1.83 -1.16 47.28
C ILE A 825 -2.48 0.22 47.46
N THR A 826 -1.66 1.23 47.77
CA THR A 826 -2.12 2.60 47.99
C THR A 826 -2.70 3.22 46.72
N LEU A 827 -1.98 3.11 45.60
CA LEU A 827 -2.40 3.67 44.32
C LEU A 827 -3.67 3.02 43.77
N LYS A 828 -3.85 1.72 44.00
CA LYS A 828 -4.96 0.94 43.46
C LYS A 828 -6.09 0.68 44.46
N ASN A 829 -5.95 1.14 45.70
CA ASN A 829 -6.92 0.91 46.77
C ASN A 829 -7.27 -0.58 46.95
N ILE A 830 -6.26 -1.46 46.84
CA ILE A 830 -6.41 -2.91 46.99
C ILE A 830 -6.35 -3.26 48.48
N ARG A 831 -7.10 -4.26 48.95
CA ARG A 831 -6.92 -4.78 50.31
C ARG A 831 -5.59 -5.51 50.40
N GLU A 832 -4.76 -5.18 51.39
CA GLU A 832 -3.44 -5.78 51.60
C GLU A 832 -3.47 -7.34 51.56
N ALA A 833 -4.47 -7.96 52.17
CA ALA A 833 -4.66 -9.42 52.17
C ALA A 833 -4.93 -10.05 50.78
N GLN A 834 -5.29 -9.25 49.78
CA GLN A 834 -5.54 -9.70 48.41
C GLN A 834 -4.36 -9.40 47.47
N TRP A 835 -3.37 -8.63 47.93
CA TRP A 835 -2.22 -8.28 47.10
C TRP A 835 -1.27 -9.46 46.92
N LYS A 836 -0.80 -9.62 45.69
CA LYS A 836 0.25 -10.56 45.31
C LYS A 836 1.19 -9.85 44.35
N LEU A 837 2.49 -10.02 44.57
CA LEU A 837 3.50 -9.51 43.65
C LEU A 837 3.32 -10.17 42.28
N LYS A 838 3.00 -9.36 41.26
CA LYS A 838 3.01 -9.81 39.86
C LYS A 838 4.45 -9.92 39.39
N ALA A 839 4.88 -11.11 39.02
CA ALA A 839 6.28 -11.36 38.67
C ALA A 839 6.65 -10.79 37.29
N LEU A 840 5.65 -10.50 36.43
CA LEU A 840 5.84 -9.80 35.16
C LEU A 840 5.13 -8.45 35.16
N ASN A 841 5.80 -7.41 34.68
CA ASN A 841 5.22 -6.07 34.52
C ASN A 841 5.79 -5.32 33.30
N THR A 842 5.15 -4.22 32.91
CA THR A 842 5.68 -3.30 31.89
C THR A 842 6.44 -2.16 32.54
N PHE A 843 7.46 -1.61 31.86
CA PHE A 843 8.23 -0.51 32.42
C PHE A 843 7.36 0.72 32.71
N THR A 844 6.40 1.01 31.83
CA THR A 844 5.46 2.14 32.01
C THR A 844 4.58 1.98 33.26
N ASN A 845 4.10 0.78 33.55
CA ASN A 845 3.28 0.55 34.75
C ASN A 845 4.15 0.54 36.02
N PHE A 846 5.33 -0.08 35.94
CA PHE A 846 6.30 -0.12 37.02
C PHE A 846 6.70 1.28 37.52
N ILE A 847 7.08 2.19 36.60
CA ILE A 847 7.49 3.56 36.98
C ILE A 847 6.33 4.42 37.51
N LYS A 848 5.07 4.10 37.16
CA LYS A 848 3.90 4.76 37.76
C LYS A 848 3.72 4.37 39.22
N ILE A 849 4.03 3.11 39.55
CA ILE A 849 3.92 2.59 40.91
C ILE A 849 5.08 3.07 41.77
N LEU A 850 6.31 2.96 41.27
CA LEU A 850 7.52 3.32 42.02
C LEU A 850 8.46 4.20 41.18
N PRO A 851 8.19 5.51 41.05
CA PRO A 851 8.99 6.40 40.22
C PRO A 851 10.45 6.57 40.69
N ASN A 852 10.71 6.46 41.99
CA ASN A 852 12.03 6.61 42.61
C ASN A 852 12.80 5.28 42.76
N TRP A 853 12.50 4.28 41.93
CA TRP A 853 13.09 2.95 42.05
C TRP A 853 14.63 2.95 41.97
N GLN A 854 15.26 3.92 41.30
CA GLN A 854 16.72 3.99 41.20
C GLN A 854 17.40 4.16 42.56
N GLU A 855 16.74 4.80 43.55
CA GLU A 855 17.26 4.98 44.91
C GLU A 855 17.42 3.64 45.65
N TRP A 856 16.67 2.63 45.22
CA TRP A 856 16.71 1.27 45.74
C TRP A 856 17.76 0.40 45.06
N GLN A 857 18.32 0.85 43.94
CA GLN A 857 19.35 0.10 43.23
C GLN A 857 20.67 0.13 44.02
N ARG A 858 21.35 -1.01 44.10
CA ARG A 858 22.72 -1.08 44.62
C ARG A 858 23.70 -0.62 43.53
N HIS A 859 24.71 0.16 43.92
CA HIS A 859 25.71 0.75 43.03
C HIS A 859 27.03 -0.02 43.00
N ASP A 860 27.02 -1.27 43.48
CA ASP A 860 28.22 -2.09 43.70
C ASP A 860 28.71 -2.79 42.42
#